data_AF-A0A940BRG3-F1
#
_entry.id   AF-A0A940BRG3-F1
#
_cell.length_a   1.000
_cell.length_b   1.000
_cell.length_c   1.000
_cell.angle_alpha   90.00
_cell.angle_beta   90.00
_cell.angle_gamma   90.00
#
_symmetry.space_group_name_H-M   'P 1'
#
loop_
_entity.id
_entity.type
_entity.pdbx_description
1 polymer ?
#
loop_
_entity_poly.entity_id
_entity_poly.type
_entity_poly.pdbx_seq_one_letter_code
_entity_poly.pdbx_strand_id
1 'polypeptide(L)'
;MTQETMQFESFTGEEMAEAFLEKIMDIDRAVYEERYVGCLENMQARFRAERKSFVCIRQKGSDDPAGYINFFPVCDELWDDITESGSIIRDDDIMPDELVPYGTADDKGYNLFIISVVVLPEYRGSKDAVITLTDGFRDYLLKLEGEGHRINAIAGTAVSDDGKKFMYERFFYLKREVKDLPKETAEDNTENSFADKLPEEEPDQVYVCDGDFLDYFLAKKNNRYKKGYKNDLYLIIPFSCNEDGFKGFPAGAAEAEPEGNDDDAIMTRKLLTCLKEDLIYECSPELTSGITHYYLGSCRFLFSFDEYPRSFESRDEKTYFYGEEKAHLIMMADLTNKLFNLLIFIPNNRFSPSGAGDQMSQSFLPVRKFDGGMIVEDDHLRRMVHNRNRNGNPASLAPSDIEYYDLHELMHYLYGLIPCGQGKSLVSSSAFPPEEETGCILAGETYMSVHQDFRIKKDSFLTENNVGREIYDYYKIYLSERTVIFVEEPNRNGKSKSGLFDVSEREQKENDPERRNQLRTERLNERIATVTTYTFIMEIVTFRNTALQKVIEKVSAAILQDGDVSYKYVQTLYRDFARTDKYADKRNFRYFGTQKEAQAILEAFGTEELEKEYREKQKFLEHYIELSSAIREKRTAAIVGIGAAILSVLQVKDFFSDMIGDFASATGVPISQPNNIFYRLILSVTLFYILIMVILHFRNRRRREDNLIETYRNKYGFTESDDDRGSEEKQP
;
A
#
# COMPACT_ATOMS: atom_id res chain seq x y z
N MET A 1 28.77 -34.41 13.26
CA MET A 1 28.89 -34.91 11.87
C MET A 1 28.71 -33.70 10.97
N THR A 2 29.76 -33.27 10.31
CA THR A 2 29.73 -32.22 9.28
C THR A 2 28.85 -32.72 8.13
N GLN A 3 27.77 -32.01 7.80
CA GLN A 3 27.03 -32.25 6.55
C GLN A 3 28.03 -32.12 5.40
N GLU A 4 28.32 -33.22 4.71
CA GLU A 4 28.98 -33.14 3.40
C GLU A 4 28.07 -32.30 2.50
N THR A 5 28.59 -31.20 1.96
CA THR A 5 27.87 -30.34 1.04
C THR A 5 27.60 -31.16 -0.23
N MET A 6 26.37 -31.65 -0.38
CA MET A 6 25.94 -32.34 -1.60
C MET A 6 26.10 -31.39 -2.79
N GLN A 7 26.89 -31.80 -3.78
CA GLN A 7 27.11 -31.05 -5.01
C GLN A 7 26.32 -31.64 -6.16
N PHE A 8 25.71 -30.78 -6.97
CA PHE A 8 24.95 -31.17 -8.15
C PHE A 8 25.66 -30.75 -9.44
N GLU A 9 25.26 -31.39 -10.54
CA GLU A 9 25.61 -30.98 -11.90
C GLU A 9 24.37 -31.02 -12.80
N SER A 10 24.30 -30.09 -13.75
CA SER A 10 23.21 -30.00 -14.73
C SER A 10 23.57 -30.68 -16.06
N PHE A 11 22.58 -31.27 -16.71
CA PHE A 11 22.65 -31.83 -18.06
C PHE A 11 21.33 -31.58 -18.79
N THR A 12 21.30 -31.79 -20.11
CA THR A 12 20.23 -31.34 -21.00
C THR A 12 19.51 -32.50 -21.68
N GLY A 13 18.32 -32.25 -22.24
CA GLY A 13 17.54 -33.24 -22.99
C GLY A 13 18.28 -33.83 -24.21
N GLU A 14 19.19 -33.06 -24.81
CA GLU A 14 20.05 -33.51 -25.91
C GLU A 14 21.01 -34.63 -25.47
N GLU A 15 21.41 -34.63 -24.19
CA GLU A 15 22.31 -35.61 -23.58
C GLU A 15 21.58 -36.84 -23.03
N MET A 16 20.25 -36.80 -22.98
CA MET A 16 19.40 -37.86 -22.44
C MET A 16 19.08 -38.94 -23.48
N ALA A 17 19.09 -40.20 -23.06
CA ALA A 17 18.40 -41.26 -23.80
C ALA A 17 16.91 -41.23 -23.48
N GLU A 18 16.04 -41.61 -24.41
CA GLU A 18 14.59 -41.61 -24.20
C GLU A 18 14.16 -42.48 -23.00
N ALA A 19 14.85 -43.60 -22.75
CA ALA A 19 14.62 -44.46 -21.59
C ALA A 19 14.85 -43.75 -20.24
N PHE A 20 15.58 -42.63 -20.22
CA PHE A 20 15.75 -41.83 -19.01
C PHE A 20 14.45 -41.16 -18.55
N LEU A 21 13.47 -40.97 -19.46
CA LEU A 21 12.16 -40.40 -19.13
C LEU A 21 11.35 -41.26 -18.16
N GLU A 22 11.62 -42.57 -18.09
CA GLU A 22 11.02 -43.44 -17.06
C GLU A 22 11.41 -42.97 -15.65
N LYS A 23 12.69 -42.59 -15.46
CA LYS A 23 13.17 -42.05 -14.18
C LYS A 23 12.59 -40.67 -13.88
N ILE A 24 12.38 -39.84 -14.90
CA ILE A 24 11.74 -38.53 -14.76
C ILE A 24 10.29 -38.70 -14.28
N MET A 25 9.54 -39.62 -14.88
CA MET A 25 8.17 -39.94 -14.49
C MET A 25 8.07 -40.46 -13.05
N ASP A 26 9.07 -41.22 -12.59
CA ASP A 26 9.12 -41.67 -11.19
C ASP A 26 9.33 -40.51 -10.20
N ILE A 27 10.05 -39.47 -10.62
CA ILE A 27 10.18 -38.24 -9.82
C ILE A 27 8.85 -37.47 -9.78
N ASP A 28 8.13 -37.37 -10.88
CA ASP A 28 6.81 -36.69 -10.92
C ASP A 28 5.84 -37.32 -9.93
N ARG A 29 5.73 -38.65 -9.94
CA ARG A 29 4.92 -39.42 -8.99
C ARG A 29 5.31 -39.22 -7.53
N ALA A 30 6.57 -38.86 -7.26
CA ALA A 30 7.07 -38.61 -5.91
C ALA A 30 6.79 -37.18 -5.43
N VAL A 31 6.47 -36.24 -6.33
CA VAL A 31 6.36 -34.81 -6.02
C VAL A 31 4.95 -34.27 -6.20
N TYR A 32 4.28 -34.63 -7.29
CA TYR A 32 2.96 -34.11 -7.64
C TYR A 32 1.83 -34.98 -7.08
N GLU A 33 0.68 -34.36 -6.87
CA GLU A 33 -0.58 -35.09 -6.67
C GLU A 33 -0.93 -35.89 -7.93
N GLU A 34 -1.64 -37.01 -7.77
CA GLU A 34 -1.95 -37.94 -8.87
C GLU A 34 -2.60 -37.26 -10.08
N ARG A 35 -3.38 -36.19 -9.87
CA ARG A 35 -4.03 -35.41 -10.95
C ARG A 35 -3.07 -34.63 -11.85
N TYR A 36 -1.88 -34.26 -11.36
CA TYR A 36 -0.87 -33.50 -12.10
C TYR A 36 0.25 -34.40 -12.62
N VAL A 37 0.14 -35.73 -12.43
CA VAL A 37 1.10 -36.68 -12.98
C VAL A 37 0.66 -37.02 -14.41
N GLY A 38 1.45 -36.58 -15.38
CA GLY A 38 1.21 -36.86 -16.80
C GLY A 38 1.46 -38.32 -17.21
N CYS A 39 1.29 -38.59 -18.50
CA CYS A 39 1.54 -39.89 -19.11
C CYS A 39 2.94 -39.96 -19.74
N LEU A 40 3.64 -41.09 -19.54
CA LEU A 40 4.97 -41.32 -20.11
C LEU A 40 4.95 -41.28 -21.64
N GLU A 41 3.88 -41.78 -22.26
CA GLU A 41 3.74 -41.82 -23.72
C GLU A 41 3.67 -40.41 -24.32
N ASN A 42 2.93 -39.52 -23.68
CA ASN A 42 2.79 -38.12 -24.08
C ASN A 42 4.11 -37.35 -23.87
N MET A 43 4.77 -37.56 -22.73
CA MET A 43 6.11 -37.01 -22.46
C MET A 43 7.14 -37.48 -23.51
N GLN A 44 7.15 -38.77 -23.84
CA GLN A 44 8.02 -39.32 -24.88
C GLN A 44 7.70 -38.73 -26.27
N ALA A 45 6.42 -38.54 -26.59
CA ALA A 45 6.01 -37.95 -27.85
C ALA A 45 6.51 -36.51 -28.00
N ARG A 46 6.35 -35.68 -26.97
CA ARG A 46 6.90 -34.31 -26.92
C ARG A 46 8.43 -34.30 -27.02
N PHE A 47 9.10 -35.17 -26.27
CA PHE A 47 10.57 -35.27 -26.30
C PHE A 47 11.13 -35.70 -27.68
N ARG A 48 10.42 -36.54 -28.42
CA ARG A 48 10.82 -36.92 -29.80
C ARG A 48 10.62 -35.77 -30.78
N ALA A 49 9.63 -34.91 -30.57
CA ALA A 49 9.37 -33.76 -31.41
C ALA A 49 10.39 -32.63 -31.15
N GLU A 50 10.71 -32.35 -29.89
CA GLU A 50 11.73 -31.38 -29.50
C GLU A 50 12.59 -31.92 -28.36
N ARG A 51 13.87 -32.14 -28.65
CA ARG A 51 14.84 -32.67 -27.68
C ARG A 51 15.45 -31.59 -26.81
N LYS A 52 15.42 -30.33 -27.26
CA LYS A 52 15.89 -29.15 -26.52
C LYS A 52 14.85 -28.70 -25.49
N SER A 53 14.28 -29.66 -24.73
CA SER A 53 13.13 -29.45 -23.86
C SER A 53 13.36 -29.75 -22.38
N PHE A 54 14.57 -30.17 -22.00
CA PHE A 54 14.89 -30.54 -20.63
C PHE A 54 16.19 -29.91 -20.16
N VAL A 55 16.16 -29.43 -18.91
CA VAL A 55 17.34 -29.29 -18.07
C VAL A 55 17.15 -30.11 -16.81
N CYS A 56 18.07 -31.03 -16.56
CA CYS A 56 18.04 -31.95 -15.43
C CYS A 56 19.24 -31.70 -14.53
N ILE A 57 19.12 -32.08 -13.26
CA ILE A 57 20.24 -32.13 -12.33
C ILE A 57 20.39 -33.53 -11.75
N ARG A 58 21.62 -33.88 -11.39
CA ARG A 58 21.95 -35.10 -10.65
C ARG A 58 23.00 -34.80 -9.59
N GLN A 59 23.02 -35.59 -8.53
CA GLN A 59 24.10 -35.52 -7.56
C GLN A 59 25.40 -36.00 -8.23
N LYS A 60 26.51 -35.30 -8.02
CA LYS A 60 27.81 -35.70 -8.58
C LYS A 60 28.14 -37.14 -8.17
N GLY A 61 28.37 -38.00 -9.17
CA GLY A 61 28.66 -39.43 -8.97
C GLY A 61 27.44 -40.35 -8.94
N SER A 62 26.22 -39.81 -9.11
CA SER A 62 24.99 -40.56 -9.34
C SER A 62 24.53 -40.43 -10.79
N ASP A 63 23.93 -41.48 -11.34
CA ASP A 63 23.24 -41.48 -12.64
C ASP A 63 21.72 -41.30 -12.49
N ASP A 64 21.24 -41.09 -11.26
CA ASP A 64 19.83 -40.84 -10.99
C ASP A 64 19.52 -39.34 -10.97
N PRO A 65 18.39 -38.92 -11.58
CA PRO A 65 17.99 -37.52 -11.57
C PRO A 65 17.61 -37.08 -10.15
N ALA A 66 18.07 -35.89 -9.77
CA ALA A 66 17.74 -35.23 -8.51
C ALA A 66 16.60 -34.21 -8.67
N GLY A 67 16.38 -33.74 -9.89
CA GLY A 67 15.39 -32.74 -10.25
C GLY A 67 15.52 -32.34 -11.72
N TYR A 68 14.52 -31.65 -12.26
CA TYR A 68 14.50 -31.23 -13.66
C TYR A 68 13.52 -30.08 -13.90
N ILE A 69 13.68 -29.41 -15.05
CA ILE A 69 12.75 -28.47 -15.65
C ILE A 69 12.47 -28.97 -17.06
N ASN A 70 11.19 -29.21 -17.37
CA ASN A 70 10.72 -29.52 -18.72
C ASN A 70 10.04 -28.28 -19.29
N PHE A 71 10.49 -27.86 -20.47
CA PHE A 71 10.02 -26.66 -21.14
C PHE A 71 10.10 -26.86 -22.65
N PHE A 72 9.25 -26.19 -23.41
CA PHE A 72 9.32 -26.29 -24.87
C PHE A 72 8.75 -25.04 -25.55
N PRO A 73 9.22 -24.74 -26.78
CA PRO A 73 8.63 -23.70 -27.59
C PRO A 73 7.22 -24.09 -28.05
N VAL A 74 6.27 -23.17 -27.90
CA VAL A 74 4.85 -23.37 -28.24
C VAL A 74 4.41 -22.49 -29.39
N CYS A 75 3.35 -22.89 -30.10
CA CYS A 75 2.75 -22.05 -31.13
C CYS A 75 1.97 -20.88 -30.52
N ASP A 76 1.69 -19.85 -31.33
CA ASP A 76 0.96 -18.64 -30.88
C ASP A 76 -0.42 -19.01 -30.32
N GLU A 77 -1.11 -19.99 -30.92
CA GLU A 77 -2.42 -20.44 -30.44
C GLU A 77 -2.36 -21.08 -29.05
N LEU A 78 -1.35 -21.93 -28.80
CA LEU A 78 -1.16 -22.56 -27.49
C LEU A 78 -0.68 -21.52 -26.46
N TRP A 79 0.15 -20.57 -26.84
CA TRP A 79 0.57 -19.47 -25.96
C TRP A 79 -0.61 -18.61 -25.50
N ASP A 80 -1.48 -18.21 -26.43
CA ASP A 80 -2.69 -17.44 -26.11
C ASP A 80 -3.64 -18.25 -25.23
N ASP A 81 -3.79 -19.55 -25.49
CA ASP A 81 -4.59 -20.44 -24.65
C ASP A 81 -4.04 -20.55 -23.22
N ILE A 82 -2.72 -20.68 -23.06
CA ILE A 82 -2.07 -20.76 -21.76
C ILE A 82 -2.16 -19.43 -21.00
N THR A 83 -1.93 -18.31 -21.67
CA THR A 83 -1.70 -17.01 -21.01
C THR A 83 -2.90 -16.09 -20.95
N GLU A 84 -3.89 -16.26 -21.85
CA GLU A 84 -5.03 -15.36 -21.98
C GLU A 84 -6.38 -16.11 -21.93
N SER A 85 -6.64 -17.03 -22.88
CA SER A 85 -8.01 -17.48 -23.19
C SER A 85 -8.45 -18.82 -22.59
N GLY A 86 -7.52 -19.70 -22.21
CA GLY A 86 -7.84 -21.08 -21.81
C GLY A 86 -8.60 -21.18 -20.49
N SER A 87 -9.55 -22.09 -20.40
CA SER A 87 -10.35 -22.30 -19.17
C SER A 87 -9.76 -23.36 -18.23
N ILE A 88 -8.76 -24.10 -18.70
CA ILE A 88 -8.10 -25.19 -17.97
C ILE A 88 -6.59 -25.04 -18.10
N ILE A 89 -5.86 -25.67 -17.19
CA ILE A 89 -4.41 -25.77 -17.29
C ILE A 89 -4.07 -26.73 -18.43
N ARG A 90 -3.17 -26.28 -19.30
CA ARG A 90 -2.52 -27.14 -20.29
C ARG A 90 -1.35 -27.85 -19.62
N ASP A 91 -1.35 -29.17 -19.67
CA ASP A 91 -0.34 -30.03 -19.07
C ASP A 91 -0.09 -31.23 -20.00
N ASP A 92 -0.53 -32.43 -19.62
CA ASP A 92 -0.23 -33.63 -20.38
C ASP A 92 -0.97 -33.72 -21.72
N ASP A 93 -2.02 -32.92 -21.88
CA ASP A 93 -2.84 -32.78 -23.09
C ASP A 93 -2.16 -31.99 -24.21
N ILE A 94 -0.98 -31.40 -23.97
CA ILE A 94 -0.19 -30.71 -25.00
C ILE A 94 0.37 -31.73 -26.00
N MET A 95 -0.05 -31.60 -27.25
CA MET A 95 0.31 -32.50 -28.34
C MET A 95 1.60 -32.06 -29.05
N PRO A 96 2.39 -33.00 -29.63
CA PRO A 96 3.66 -32.69 -30.29
C PRO A 96 3.58 -31.67 -31.44
N ASP A 97 2.43 -31.52 -32.08
CA ASP A 97 2.17 -30.57 -33.17
C ASP A 97 1.86 -29.14 -32.70
N GLU A 98 1.59 -28.96 -31.41
CA GLU A 98 1.46 -27.64 -30.78
C GLU A 98 2.82 -27.04 -30.37
N LEU A 99 3.91 -27.81 -30.53
CA LEU A 99 5.29 -27.35 -30.32
C LEU A 99 5.84 -26.72 -31.59
N VAL A 100 6.75 -25.74 -31.42
CA VAL A 100 7.45 -25.08 -32.54
C VAL A 100 8.93 -25.45 -32.50
N PRO A 101 9.41 -26.44 -33.28
CA PRO A 101 10.79 -26.89 -33.21
C PRO A 101 11.79 -25.76 -33.47
N TYR A 102 12.88 -25.74 -32.72
CA TYR A 102 13.90 -24.71 -32.89
C TYR A 102 14.50 -24.72 -34.31
N GLY A 103 14.64 -23.53 -34.90
CA GLY A 103 15.09 -23.34 -36.28
C GLY A 103 13.96 -23.26 -37.32
N THR A 104 12.69 -23.33 -36.89
CA THR A 104 11.52 -23.20 -37.79
C THR A 104 10.77 -21.87 -37.65
N ALA A 105 10.97 -21.13 -36.55
CA ALA A 105 10.39 -19.81 -36.39
C ALA A 105 11.10 -18.77 -37.28
N ASP A 106 10.30 -17.90 -37.91
CA ASP A 106 10.77 -16.67 -38.57
C ASP A 106 11.50 -15.75 -37.55
N ASP A 107 11.94 -14.56 -37.96
CA ASP A 107 12.56 -13.51 -37.10
C ASP A 107 11.73 -13.08 -35.86
N LYS A 108 10.58 -13.72 -35.61
CA LYS A 108 9.65 -13.45 -34.51
C LYS A 108 10.17 -13.88 -33.14
N GLY A 109 11.08 -14.86 -33.02
CA GLY A 109 11.51 -15.42 -31.73
C GLY A 109 10.55 -16.50 -31.17
N TYR A 110 10.89 -17.09 -30.03
CA TYR A 110 10.19 -18.22 -29.41
C TYR A 110 9.55 -17.85 -28.08
N ASN A 111 8.30 -18.27 -27.89
CA ASN A 111 7.63 -18.29 -26.60
C ASN A 111 7.77 -19.69 -26.00
N LEU A 112 8.25 -19.78 -24.75
CA LEU A 112 8.50 -21.06 -24.09
C LEU A 112 7.46 -21.32 -23.00
N PHE A 113 6.99 -22.56 -22.89
CA PHE A 113 6.16 -22.99 -21.77
C PHE A 113 6.92 -23.98 -20.90
N ILE A 114 6.95 -23.73 -19.58
CA ILE A 114 7.43 -24.65 -18.56
C ILE A 114 6.25 -25.50 -18.10
N ILE A 115 6.25 -26.77 -18.50
CA ILE A 115 5.21 -27.72 -18.10
C ILE A 115 5.45 -28.25 -16.68
N SER A 116 6.70 -28.48 -16.29
CA SER A 116 7.01 -29.03 -14.97
C SER A 116 8.37 -28.60 -14.44
N VAL A 117 8.43 -28.42 -13.11
CA VAL A 117 9.62 -28.08 -12.35
C VAL A 117 9.65 -28.94 -11.11
N VAL A 118 10.66 -29.81 -11.00
CA VAL A 118 10.68 -30.81 -9.93
C VAL A 118 12.05 -30.89 -9.28
N VAL A 119 12.04 -30.97 -7.95
CA VAL A 119 13.20 -31.37 -7.13
C VAL A 119 12.71 -32.42 -6.14
N LEU A 120 13.39 -33.58 -6.12
CA LEU A 120 13.02 -34.67 -5.22
C LEU A 120 12.99 -34.20 -3.76
N PRO A 121 12.01 -34.66 -2.94
CA PRO A 121 11.82 -34.18 -1.57
C PRO A 121 13.09 -34.23 -0.70
N GLU A 122 13.91 -35.27 -0.87
CA GLU A 122 15.18 -35.46 -0.18
C GLU A 122 16.24 -34.38 -0.48
N TYR A 123 16.17 -33.72 -1.65
CA TYR A 123 17.10 -32.66 -2.06
C TYR A 123 16.55 -31.24 -1.88
N ARG A 124 15.26 -31.06 -1.54
CA ARG A 124 14.65 -29.71 -1.36
C ARG A 124 15.31 -28.90 -0.25
N GLY A 125 15.93 -29.55 0.73
CA GLY A 125 16.73 -28.89 1.78
C GLY A 125 18.09 -28.39 1.31
N SER A 126 18.59 -28.85 0.15
CA SER A 126 19.86 -28.40 -0.42
C SER A 126 19.66 -27.15 -1.27
N LYS A 127 20.29 -26.05 -0.85
CA LYS A 127 20.32 -24.83 -1.68
C LYS A 127 21.00 -25.07 -3.02
N ASP A 128 21.99 -25.96 -3.08
CA ASP A 128 22.80 -26.24 -4.26
C ASP A 128 21.96 -26.85 -5.39
N ALA A 129 21.00 -27.73 -5.07
CA ALA A 129 20.14 -28.38 -6.06
C ALA A 129 19.30 -27.35 -6.85
N VAL A 130 18.52 -26.52 -6.16
CA VAL A 130 17.67 -25.49 -6.80
C VAL A 130 18.51 -24.45 -7.54
N ILE A 131 19.66 -24.08 -6.99
CA ILE A 131 20.58 -23.13 -7.62
C ILE A 131 21.09 -23.71 -8.94
N THR A 132 21.65 -24.93 -8.91
CA THR A 132 22.19 -25.63 -10.07
C THR A 132 21.15 -25.86 -11.15
N LEU A 133 19.92 -26.25 -10.77
CA LEU A 133 18.84 -26.47 -11.74
C LEU A 133 18.46 -25.20 -12.48
N THR A 134 18.36 -24.08 -11.75
CA THR A 134 17.99 -22.79 -12.35
C THR A 134 19.15 -22.18 -13.12
N ASP A 135 20.39 -22.27 -12.64
CA ASP A 135 21.57 -21.82 -13.39
C ASP A 135 21.71 -22.64 -14.67
N GLY A 136 21.54 -23.96 -14.60
CA GLY A 136 21.52 -24.83 -15.78
C GLY A 136 20.44 -24.42 -16.79
N PHE A 137 19.24 -24.08 -16.32
CA PHE A 137 18.16 -23.61 -17.19
C PHE A 137 18.49 -22.27 -17.83
N ARG A 138 18.89 -21.26 -17.05
CA ARG A 138 19.29 -19.95 -17.58
C ARG A 138 20.46 -20.06 -18.57
N ASP A 139 21.50 -20.82 -18.22
CA ASP A 139 22.68 -20.99 -19.05
C ASP A 139 22.32 -21.71 -20.36
N TYR A 140 21.35 -22.63 -20.33
CA TYR A 140 20.81 -23.26 -21.52
C TYR A 140 19.99 -22.30 -22.38
N LEU A 141 19.16 -21.43 -21.80
CA LEU A 141 18.46 -20.38 -22.54
C LEU A 141 19.44 -19.41 -23.22
N LEU A 142 20.49 -19.00 -22.52
CA LEU A 142 21.57 -18.18 -23.11
C LEU A 142 22.32 -18.90 -24.23
N LYS A 143 22.48 -20.23 -24.13
CA LYS A 143 23.02 -21.06 -25.22
C LYS A 143 22.08 -21.02 -26.43
N LEU A 144 20.77 -21.18 -26.23
CA LEU A 144 19.78 -21.10 -27.30
C LEU A 144 19.79 -19.73 -28.00
N GLU A 145 19.85 -18.62 -27.23
CA GLU A 145 19.99 -17.28 -27.81
C GLU A 145 21.29 -17.11 -28.60
N GLY A 146 22.40 -17.66 -28.09
CA GLY A 146 23.68 -17.69 -28.79
C GLY A 146 23.68 -18.52 -30.08
N GLU A 147 22.78 -19.50 -30.18
CA GLU A 147 22.52 -20.30 -31.40
C GLU A 147 21.59 -19.59 -32.39
N GLY A 148 21.05 -18.40 -32.03
CA GLY A 148 20.11 -17.63 -32.85
C GLY A 148 18.64 -17.93 -32.57
N HIS A 149 18.34 -18.70 -31.52
CA HIS A 149 16.97 -18.93 -31.07
C HIS A 149 16.59 -17.86 -30.04
N ARG A 150 16.16 -16.70 -30.52
CA ARG A 150 15.72 -15.59 -29.64
C ARG A 150 14.53 -16.03 -28.78
N ILE A 151 14.60 -15.82 -27.47
CA ILE A 151 13.50 -16.08 -26.54
C ILE A 151 12.76 -14.77 -26.29
N ASN A 152 11.43 -14.77 -26.45
CA ASN A 152 10.60 -13.58 -26.25
C ASN A 152 9.98 -13.56 -24.85
N ALA A 153 9.48 -14.71 -24.41
CA ALA A 153 8.73 -14.86 -23.18
C ALA A 153 8.78 -16.32 -22.70
N ILE A 154 8.61 -16.50 -21.40
CA ILE A 154 8.51 -17.80 -20.76
C ILE A 154 7.26 -17.80 -19.89
N ALA A 155 6.38 -18.80 -20.05
CA ALA A 155 5.22 -19.00 -19.20
C ALA A 155 5.34 -20.31 -18.41
N GLY A 156 4.62 -20.41 -17.30
CA GLY A 156 4.50 -21.67 -16.55
C GLY A 156 3.34 -21.63 -15.56
N THR A 157 2.84 -22.80 -15.18
CA THR A 157 1.73 -22.92 -14.23
C THR A 157 2.24 -23.37 -12.87
N ALA A 158 1.85 -22.66 -11.81
CA ALA A 158 2.16 -23.03 -10.44
C ALA A 158 0.90 -23.59 -9.75
N VAL A 159 1.00 -24.87 -9.38
CA VAL A 159 -0.05 -25.63 -8.67
C VAL A 159 0.26 -25.83 -7.18
N SER A 160 1.31 -25.17 -6.69
CA SER A 160 1.77 -25.29 -5.30
C SER A 160 2.43 -24.00 -4.82
N ASP A 161 2.44 -23.79 -3.52
CA ASP A 161 3.10 -22.64 -2.88
C ASP A 161 4.60 -22.56 -3.18
N ASP A 162 5.28 -23.70 -3.22
CA ASP A 162 6.69 -23.79 -3.58
C ASP A 162 6.90 -23.41 -5.06
N GLY A 163 5.97 -23.77 -5.94
CA GLY A 163 5.96 -23.37 -7.34
C GLY A 163 5.76 -21.86 -7.52
N LYS A 164 4.77 -21.27 -6.83
CA LYS A 164 4.52 -19.82 -6.82
C LYS A 164 5.79 -19.06 -6.40
N LYS A 165 6.44 -19.54 -5.33
CA LYS A 165 7.72 -19.00 -4.86
C LYS A 165 8.84 -19.16 -5.88
N PHE A 166 8.95 -20.33 -6.53
CA PHE A 166 9.97 -20.57 -7.56
C PHE A 166 9.85 -19.57 -8.71
N MET A 167 8.63 -19.33 -9.19
CA MET A 167 8.32 -18.37 -10.25
C MET A 167 8.72 -16.94 -9.84
N TYR A 168 8.26 -16.49 -8.67
CA TYR A 168 8.59 -15.15 -8.14
C TYR A 168 10.09 -14.89 -8.01
N GLU A 169 10.87 -15.82 -7.42
CA GLU A 169 12.32 -15.67 -7.22
C GLU A 169 13.11 -15.55 -8.55
N ARG A 170 12.43 -15.74 -9.69
CA ARG A 170 12.98 -15.71 -11.06
C ARG A 170 12.28 -14.66 -11.94
N PHE A 171 11.62 -13.68 -11.35
CA PHE A 171 10.97 -12.55 -12.04
C PHE A 171 9.80 -12.95 -12.94
N PHE A 172 9.10 -14.03 -12.61
CA PHE A 172 7.82 -14.31 -13.24
C PHE A 172 6.71 -13.57 -12.49
N TYR A 173 5.86 -12.85 -13.21
CA TYR A 173 4.66 -12.23 -12.68
C TYR A 173 3.43 -13.10 -12.93
N LEU A 174 2.46 -13.04 -12.03
CA LEU A 174 1.16 -13.66 -12.14
C LEU A 174 0.40 -13.01 -13.31
N LYS A 175 0.07 -13.82 -14.31
CA LYS A 175 -0.68 -13.38 -15.49
C LYS A 175 -2.18 -13.59 -15.31
N ARG A 176 -2.59 -14.73 -14.76
CA ARG A 176 -4.00 -15.08 -14.52
C ARG A 176 -4.15 -16.27 -13.58
N GLU A 177 -5.39 -16.49 -13.13
CA GLU A 177 -5.80 -17.69 -12.41
C GLU A 177 -6.69 -18.57 -13.27
N VAL A 178 -6.52 -19.88 -13.11
CA VAL A 178 -7.37 -20.89 -13.73
C VAL A 178 -8.21 -21.53 -12.62
N LYS A 179 -9.52 -21.32 -12.68
CA LYS A 179 -10.47 -21.99 -11.79
C LYS A 179 -10.78 -23.34 -12.40
N ASP A 180 -10.18 -24.41 -11.88
CA ASP A 180 -10.57 -25.76 -12.28
C ASP A 180 -12.09 -25.92 -12.15
N LEU A 181 -12.73 -26.39 -13.24
CA LEU A 181 -14.12 -26.81 -13.19
C LEU A 181 -14.28 -27.89 -12.11
N PRO A 182 -15.34 -27.85 -11.28
CA PRO A 182 -15.53 -28.83 -10.24
C PRO A 182 -15.56 -30.22 -10.86
N LYS A 183 -14.84 -31.16 -10.21
CA LYS A 183 -14.78 -32.59 -10.52
C LYS A 183 -16.11 -33.05 -11.13
N GLU A 184 -16.10 -33.60 -12.34
CA GLU A 184 -17.21 -34.42 -12.81
C GLU A 184 -17.36 -35.59 -11.84
N THR A 185 -18.15 -35.41 -10.77
CA THR A 185 -18.73 -36.53 -10.08
C THR A 185 -19.70 -37.15 -11.07
N ALA A 186 -19.30 -38.32 -11.56
CA ALA A 186 -20.11 -39.24 -12.31
C ALA A 186 -21.58 -39.18 -11.88
N GLU A 187 -22.45 -39.16 -12.89
CA GLU A 187 -23.89 -39.34 -12.83
C GLU A 187 -24.34 -40.11 -11.57
N ASP A 188 -24.87 -39.40 -10.57
CA ASP A 188 -25.82 -40.02 -9.66
C ASP A 188 -26.91 -39.02 -9.26
N ASN A 189 -28.04 -39.16 -9.94
CA ASN A 189 -29.30 -38.49 -9.63
C ASN A 189 -29.82 -39.02 -8.29
N THR A 190 -29.41 -38.43 -7.17
CA THR A 190 -30.17 -38.53 -5.93
C THR A 190 -30.23 -37.19 -5.22
N GLU A 191 -31.43 -36.59 -5.24
CA GLU A 191 -31.81 -35.50 -4.34
C GLU A 191 -31.63 -35.95 -2.89
N ASN A 192 -30.94 -35.11 -2.11
CA ASN A 192 -30.57 -35.23 -0.69
C ASN A 192 -29.21 -35.86 -0.40
N SER A 193 -28.18 -35.03 -0.35
CA SER A 193 -27.15 -35.18 0.67
C SER A 193 -26.51 -33.84 1.02
N PHE A 194 -26.14 -33.74 2.28
CA PHE A 194 -25.31 -32.73 2.91
C PHE A 194 -24.23 -32.17 1.98
N ALA A 195 -24.38 -30.92 1.54
CA ALA A 195 -23.28 -30.10 1.04
C ALA A 195 -22.40 -29.68 2.22
N ASP A 196 -21.74 -30.65 2.84
CA ASP A 196 -20.62 -30.37 3.74
C ASP A 196 -19.45 -29.90 2.88
N LYS A 197 -19.18 -28.59 3.00
CA LYS A 197 -17.92 -27.88 2.77
C LYS A 197 -16.74 -28.79 2.41
N LEU A 198 -16.56 -29.08 1.12
CA LEU A 198 -15.23 -29.31 0.59
C LEU A 198 -14.47 -27.97 0.69
N PRO A 199 -13.22 -27.96 1.19
CA PRO A 199 -12.44 -26.73 1.21
C PRO A 199 -12.30 -26.21 -0.22
N GLU A 200 -12.59 -24.93 -0.43
CA GLU A 200 -12.31 -24.24 -1.68
C GLU A 200 -10.79 -24.37 -1.93
N GLU A 201 -10.39 -25.26 -2.83
CA GLU A 201 -9.00 -25.37 -3.27
C GLU A 201 -8.61 -24.06 -3.98
N GLU A 202 -7.42 -23.53 -3.68
CA GLU A 202 -6.93 -22.32 -4.34
C GLU A 202 -6.81 -22.59 -5.86
N PRO A 203 -7.21 -21.64 -6.72
CA PRO A 203 -7.06 -21.81 -8.15
C PRO A 203 -5.59 -21.86 -8.54
N ASP A 204 -5.30 -22.63 -9.58
CA ASP A 204 -3.97 -22.70 -10.14
C ASP A 204 -3.61 -21.40 -10.87
N GLN A 205 -2.31 -21.08 -10.90
CA GLN A 205 -1.83 -19.76 -11.27
C GLN A 205 -0.88 -19.82 -12.45
N VAL A 206 -1.15 -19.02 -13.49
CA VAL A 206 -0.28 -18.90 -14.66
C VAL A 206 0.64 -17.71 -14.49
N TYR A 207 1.92 -17.95 -14.69
CA TYR A 207 3.01 -17.01 -14.52
C TYR A 207 3.70 -16.74 -15.87
N VAL A 208 4.14 -15.51 -16.10
CA VAL A 208 4.85 -15.09 -17.31
C VAL A 208 6.10 -14.29 -16.93
N CYS A 209 7.17 -14.47 -17.69
CA CYS A 209 8.41 -13.69 -17.64
C CYS A 209 8.74 -13.24 -19.07
N ASP A 210 8.62 -11.93 -19.32
CA ASP A 210 8.85 -11.29 -20.62
C ASP A 210 9.45 -9.88 -20.43
N GLY A 211 9.84 -9.23 -21.54
CA GLY A 211 10.37 -7.86 -21.53
C GLY A 211 11.55 -7.67 -20.57
N ASP A 212 11.52 -6.60 -19.78
CA ASP A 212 12.57 -6.27 -18.82
C ASP A 212 12.76 -7.40 -17.79
N PHE A 213 11.68 -8.06 -17.33
CA PHE A 213 11.77 -9.17 -16.38
C PHE A 213 12.58 -10.35 -16.93
N LEU A 214 12.42 -10.66 -18.22
CA LEU A 214 13.20 -11.69 -18.89
C LEU A 214 14.68 -11.28 -19.01
N ASP A 215 14.95 -10.03 -19.38
CA ASP A 215 16.31 -9.49 -19.43
C ASP A 215 17.01 -9.57 -18.05
N TYR A 216 16.27 -9.28 -16.97
CA TYR A 216 16.75 -9.42 -15.60
C TYR A 216 17.01 -10.88 -15.20
N PHE A 217 16.14 -11.81 -15.59
CA PHE A 217 16.33 -13.24 -15.35
C PHE A 217 17.56 -13.80 -16.09
N LEU A 218 17.78 -13.36 -17.33
CA LEU A 218 18.91 -13.79 -18.17
C LEU A 218 20.23 -13.09 -17.81
N ALA A 219 20.20 -11.96 -17.11
CA ALA A 219 21.40 -11.25 -16.69
C ALA A 219 22.33 -12.15 -15.83
N LYS A 220 23.62 -12.20 -16.18
CA LYS A 220 24.64 -13.05 -15.53
C LYS A 220 24.90 -12.76 -14.04
N LYS A 221 24.40 -11.65 -13.48
CA LYS A 221 24.52 -11.39 -12.04
C LYS A 221 23.51 -12.26 -11.32
N ASN A 222 23.88 -12.81 -10.16
CA ASN A 222 22.99 -13.55 -9.27
C ASN A 222 21.89 -12.61 -8.70
N ASN A 223 20.99 -12.15 -9.55
CA ASN A 223 19.83 -11.34 -9.24
C ASN A 223 18.67 -12.27 -8.87
N ARG A 224 18.92 -13.33 -8.08
CA ARG A 224 17.83 -14.15 -7.54
C ARG A 224 17.57 -13.68 -6.12
N TYR A 225 16.44 -13.02 -5.89
CA TYR A 225 15.97 -12.80 -4.54
C TYR A 225 15.72 -14.17 -3.91
N LYS A 226 16.39 -14.47 -2.80
CA LYS A 226 16.07 -15.65 -2.02
C LYS A 226 15.83 -15.22 -0.58
N LYS A 227 14.56 -15.18 -0.21
CA LYS A 227 14.18 -14.87 1.16
C LYS A 227 14.72 -15.95 2.10
N GLY A 228 15.73 -15.58 2.88
CA GLY A 228 16.44 -16.47 3.79
C GLY A 228 15.88 -16.51 5.22
N TYR A 229 14.79 -15.78 5.48
CA TYR A 229 14.18 -15.60 6.80
C TYR A 229 12.66 -15.70 6.70
N LYS A 230 11.99 -15.98 7.82
CA LYS A 230 10.54 -15.92 7.94
C LYS A 230 10.16 -14.58 8.54
N ASN A 231 9.03 -14.00 8.13
CA ASN A 231 8.49 -12.84 8.83
C ASN A 231 6.97 -12.80 8.76
N ASP A 232 6.40 -12.10 9.73
CA ASP A 232 5.04 -11.58 9.69
C ASP A 232 5.10 -10.10 9.27
N LEU A 233 4.08 -9.61 8.57
CA LEU A 233 4.02 -8.21 8.12
C LEU A 233 2.77 -7.52 8.69
N TYR A 234 2.96 -6.31 9.20
CA TYR A 234 1.94 -5.47 9.80
C TYR A 234 1.99 -4.10 9.12
N LEU A 235 0.99 -3.74 8.34
CA LEU A 235 0.89 -2.43 7.69
C LEU A 235 -0.18 -1.61 8.41
N ILE A 236 0.18 -0.47 8.99
CA ILE A 236 -0.70 0.42 9.72
C ILE A 236 -0.98 1.63 8.83
N ILE A 237 -2.21 1.77 8.38
CA ILE A 237 -2.62 2.82 7.44
C ILE A 237 -3.55 3.79 8.18
N PRO A 238 -3.14 5.06 8.33
CA PRO A 238 -3.93 6.05 9.03
C PRO A 238 -5.03 6.64 8.15
N PHE A 239 -6.22 6.71 8.72
CA PHE A 239 -7.41 7.29 8.11
C PHE A 239 -8.06 8.31 9.05
N SER A 240 -8.76 9.26 8.44
CA SER A 240 -9.69 10.14 9.12
C SER A 240 -11.03 10.20 8.38
N CYS A 241 -12.00 10.93 8.92
CA CYS A 241 -13.21 11.24 8.18
C CYS A 241 -13.66 12.68 8.48
N ASN A 242 -14.44 13.23 7.55
CA ASN A 242 -15.18 14.48 7.73
C ASN A 242 -16.33 14.30 8.73
N GLU A 243 -16.81 15.40 9.33
CA GLU A 243 -17.78 15.36 10.44
C GLU A 243 -19.05 14.57 10.11
N ASP A 244 -19.55 14.66 8.87
CA ASP A 244 -20.74 13.95 8.39
C ASP A 244 -20.43 12.74 7.49
N GLY A 245 -19.15 12.41 7.29
CA GLY A 245 -18.71 11.45 6.27
C GLY A 245 -18.69 9.99 6.71
N PHE A 246 -18.61 9.72 8.01
CA PHE A 246 -18.47 8.35 8.53
C PHE A 246 -19.78 7.56 8.41
N LYS A 247 -19.73 6.44 7.70
CA LYS A 247 -20.92 5.60 7.42
C LYS A 247 -21.25 4.59 8.54
N GLY A 248 -20.40 4.49 9.56
CA GLY A 248 -20.54 3.52 10.64
C GLY A 248 -19.90 2.17 10.30
N PHE A 249 -19.52 1.43 11.35
CA PHE A 249 -19.22 0.00 11.22
C PHE A 249 -20.51 -0.81 11.41
N PRO A 250 -20.63 -1.99 10.80
CA PRO A 250 -21.83 -2.81 10.98
C PRO A 250 -21.93 -3.35 12.42
N ALA A 251 -23.16 -3.69 12.83
CA ALA A 251 -23.42 -4.19 14.17
C ALA A 251 -22.74 -5.57 14.39
N GLY A 252 -21.95 -5.70 15.46
CA GLY A 252 -21.18 -6.92 15.76
C GLY A 252 -19.72 -6.88 15.30
N ALA A 253 -19.27 -5.80 14.63
CA ALA A 253 -17.91 -5.69 14.10
C ALA A 253 -16.82 -5.73 15.19
N ALA A 254 -17.15 -5.29 16.41
CA ALA A 254 -16.23 -5.28 17.54
C ALA A 254 -16.02 -6.68 18.12
N GLU A 255 -17.04 -7.53 18.01
CA GLU A 255 -17.07 -8.91 18.47
C GLU A 255 -16.69 -9.93 17.39
N ALA A 256 -16.59 -9.48 16.12
CA ALA A 256 -16.19 -10.33 15.01
C ALA A 256 -14.77 -10.89 15.18
N GLU A 257 -14.59 -12.14 14.75
CA GLU A 257 -13.32 -12.85 14.79
C GLU A 257 -13.06 -13.56 13.44
N PRO A 258 -11.79 -13.82 13.11
CA PRO A 258 -11.41 -14.67 11.98
C PRO A 258 -12.13 -16.03 12.01
N GLU A 259 -12.76 -16.38 10.89
CA GLU A 259 -13.35 -17.70 10.69
C GLU A 259 -12.27 -18.73 10.31
N GLY A 260 -12.49 -20.00 10.69
CA GLY A 260 -11.57 -21.10 10.38
C GLY A 260 -10.62 -21.46 11.54
N ASN A 261 -10.00 -22.64 11.41
CA ASN A 261 -9.04 -23.20 12.37
C ASN A 261 -7.65 -23.39 11.74
N ASP A 262 -7.39 -22.73 10.61
CA ASP A 262 -6.03 -22.64 10.08
C ASP A 262 -5.13 -21.81 11.00
N ASP A 263 -3.81 -21.97 10.83
CA ASP A 263 -2.81 -21.28 11.66
C ASP A 263 -2.98 -19.76 11.60
N ASP A 264 -3.29 -19.20 10.43
CA ASP A 264 -3.41 -17.76 10.21
C ASP A 264 -4.61 -17.17 10.97
N ALA A 265 -5.75 -17.85 10.97
CA ALA A 265 -6.94 -17.50 11.72
C ALA A 265 -6.71 -17.61 13.24
N ILE A 266 -5.95 -18.61 13.69
CA ILE A 266 -5.55 -18.74 15.11
C ILE A 266 -4.61 -17.60 15.51
N MET A 267 -3.61 -17.29 14.69
CA MET A 267 -2.69 -16.17 14.93
C MET A 267 -3.45 -14.85 15.02
N THR A 268 -4.34 -14.61 14.08
CA THR A 268 -5.10 -13.36 13.99
C THR A 268 -6.07 -13.20 15.18
N ARG A 269 -6.77 -14.27 15.59
CA ARG A 269 -7.61 -14.24 16.81
C ARG A 269 -6.79 -13.89 18.04
N LYS A 270 -5.61 -14.47 18.17
CA LYS A 270 -4.71 -14.20 19.30
C LYS A 270 -4.18 -12.76 19.26
N LEU A 271 -3.77 -12.27 18.09
CA LEU A 271 -3.34 -10.89 17.88
C LEU A 271 -4.45 -9.91 18.29
N LEU A 272 -5.67 -10.10 17.79
CA LEU A 272 -6.82 -9.25 18.12
C LEU A 272 -7.13 -9.25 19.62
N THR A 273 -7.05 -10.43 20.27
CA THR A 273 -7.25 -10.55 21.72
C THR A 273 -6.17 -9.78 22.48
N CYS A 274 -4.90 -9.96 22.12
CA CYS A 274 -3.80 -9.26 22.77
C CYS A 274 -3.84 -7.74 22.54
N LEU A 275 -4.23 -7.26 21.34
CA LEU A 275 -4.40 -5.82 21.08
C LEU A 275 -5.48 -5.20 21.99
N LYS A 276 -6.60 -5.91 22.18
CA LYS A 276 -7.69 -5.48 23.08
C LYS A 276 -7.25 -5.50 24.56
N GLU A 277 -6.48 -6.52 24.95
CA GLU A 277 -5.93 -6.63 26.32
C GLU A 277 -4.90 -5.53 26.60
N ASP A 278 -3.95 -5.30 25.68
CA ASP A 278 -2.90 -4.29 25.80
C ASP A 278 -3.50 -2.88 25.87
N LEU A 279 -4.55 -2.59 25.10
CA LEU A 279 -5.29 -1.32 25.23
C LEU A 279 -5.73 -1.08 26.68
N ILE A 280 -6.24 -2.09 27.38
CA ILE A 280 -6.71 -1.96 28.77
C ILE A 280 -5.55 -2.00 29.78
N TYR A 281 -4.52 -2.81 29.51
CA TYR A 281 -3.43 -3.10 30.42
C TYR A 281 -2.34 -2.03 30.39
N GLU A 282 -1.88 -1.65 29.20
CA GLU A 282 -0.74 -0.75 28.98
C GLU A 282 -1.11 0.72 29.11
N CYS A 283 -2.38 1.09 28.97
CA CYS A 283 -2.79 2.49 28.86
C CYS A 283 -3.70 3.02 29.97
N SER A 284 -3.68 4.35 30.15
CA SER A 284 -4.57 5.06 31.07
C SER A 284 -6.02 5.01 30.58
N PRO A 285 -7.02 4.96 31.48
CA PRO A 285 -8.43 5.00 31.09
C PRO A 285 -8.81 6.24 30.27
N GLU A 286 -8.09 7.37 30.46
CA GLU A 286 -8.30 8.59 29.68
C GLU A 286 -7.95 8.40 28.19
N LEU A 287 -6.89 7.65 27.88
CA LEU A 287 -6.50 7.37 26.49
C LEU A 287 -7.48 6.40 25.83
N THR A 288 -7.86 5.34 26.55
CA THR A 288 -8.61 4.20 26.00
C THR A 288 -10.11 4.49 25.84
N SER A 289 -10.60 5.54 26.49
CA SER A 289 -12.00 5.97 26.37
C SER A 289 -12.37 6.27 24.91
N GLY A 290 -13.28 5.46 24.37
CA GLY A 290 -13.80 5.61 23.01
C GLY A 290 -12.94 4.99 21.91
N ILE A 291 -11.88 4.23 22.27
CA ILE A 291 -11.05 3.47 21.34
C ILE A 291 -11.50 2.00 21.33
N THR A 292 -11.61 1.40 20.15
CA THR A 292 -11.98 -0.02 20.00
C THR A 292 -11.33 -0.62 18.76
N HIS A 293 -10.95 -1.90 18.82
CA HIS A 293 -10.53 -2.69 17.66
C HIS A 293 -11.71 -3.46 17.05
N TYR A 294 -11.83 -3.38 15.73
CA TYR A 294 -12.85 -4.03 14.91
C TYR A 294 -12.17 -4.99 13.93
N TYR A 295 -12.67 -6.22 13.80
CA TYR A 295 -12.21 -7.12 12.75
C TYR A 295 -13.09 -6.90 11.50
N LEU A 296 -12.48 -6.43 10.42
CA LEU A 296 -13.20 -6.13 9.19
C LEU A 296 -13.35 -7.35 8.29
N GLY A 297 -12.42 -8.31 8.34
CA GLY A 297 -12.45 -9.52 7.52
C GLY A 297 -11.08 -9.90 7.00
N SER A 298 -11.04 -10.84 6.06
CA SER A 298 -9.81 -11.18 5.33
C SER A 298 -9.93 -10.96 3.82
N CYS A 299 -8.81 -10.76 3.17
CA CYS A 299 -8.71 -10.57 1.72
C CYS A 299 -7.41 -11.16 1.18
N ARG A 300 -7.25 -11.25 -0.15
CA ARG A 300 -5.97 -11.52 -0.80
C ARG A 300 -5.27 -10.20 -1.11
N PHE A 301 -4.13 -9.96 -0.46
CA PHE A 301 -3.28 -8.81 -0.72
C PHE A 301 -2.32 -9.13 -1.87
N LEU A 302 -2.27 -8.26 -2.89
CA LEU A 302 -1.45 -8.48 -4.08
C LEU A 302 -0.11 -7.75 -3.95
N PHE A 303 0.97 -8.44 -4.32
CA PHE A 303 2.32 -7.88 -4.30
C PHE A 303 2.80 -7.55 -5.71
N SER A 304 3.39 -6.37 -5.90
CA SER A 304 3.87 -5.86 -7.20
C SER A 304 5.36 -5.53 -7.18
N PHE A 305 6.00 -5.51 -8.35
CA PHE A 305 7.45 -5.27 -8.50
C PHE A 305 7.90 -3.82 -8.36
N ASP A 306 6.98 -2.88 -8.04
CA ASP A 306 7.10 -1.41 -8.07
C ASP A 306 6.45 -0.70 -9.28
N GLU A 307 5.63 -1.44 -10.02
CA GLU A 307 4.88 -0.89 -11.15
C GLU A 307 3.52 -0.36 -10.71
N TYR A 308 3.46 0.95 -10.46
CA TYR A 308 2.25 1.63 -10.02
C TYR A 308 1.69 2.50 -11.13
N PRO A 309 0.36 2.51 -11.34
CA PRO A 309 -0.25 3.43 -12.29
C PRO A 309 0.08 4.87 -11.90
N ARG A 310 0.73 5.61 -12.82
CA ARG A 310 1.28 6.96 -12.55
C ARG A 310 0.21 8.02 -12.23
N SER A 311 -1.04 7.76 -12.55
CA SER A 311 -2.18 8.61 -12.23
C SER A 311 -3.47 7.80 -12.12
N PHE A 312 -4.47 8.34 -11.43
CA PHE A 312 -5.81 7.75 -11.35
C PHE A 312 -6.48 7.59 -12.74
N GLU A 313 -6.05 8.37 -13.73
CA GLU A 313 -6.59 8.39 -15.09
C GLU A 313 -5.79 7.51 -16.08
N SER A 314 -4.53 7.16 -15.77
CA SER A 314 -3.66 6.32 -16.59
C SER A 314 -3.72 4.83 -16.19
N ARG A 315 -4.91 4.35 -15.83
CA ARG A 315 -5.16 2.97 -15.37
C ARG A 315 -5.22 1.92 -16.49
N ASP A 316 -4.91 2.33 -17.73
CA ASP A 316 -4.68 1.43 -18.86
C ASP A 316 -3.26 0.80 -18.82
N GLU A 317 -2.37 1.28 -17.94
CA GLU A 317 -1.09 0.64 -17.67
C GLU A 317 -1.31 -0.63 -16.82
N LYS A 318 -0.93 -1.79 -17.38
CA LYS A 318 -1.07 -3.08 -16.70
C LYS A 318 -0.13 -3.13 -15.51
N THR A 319 -0.66 -3.34 -14.31
CA THR A 319 0.13 -3.60 -13.12
C THR A 319 0.49 -5.08 -13.06
N TYR A 320 1.78 -5.40 -12.97
CA TYR A 320 2.21 -6.79 -12.78
C TYR A 320 2.29 -7.13 -11.29
N PHE A 321 1.46 -8.10 -10.89
CA PHE A 321 1.54 -8.71 -9.58
C PHE A 321 2.37 -9.99 -9.67
N TYR A 322 3.24 -10.26 -8.70
CA TYR A 322 4.02 -11.50 -8.67
C TYR A 322 3.50 -12.53 -7.68
N GLY A 323 2.51 -12.15 -6.88
CA GLY A 323 1.90 -13.07 -5.94
C GLY A 323 0.91 -12.39 -5.04
N GLU A 324 0.30 -13.22 -4.20
CA GLU A 324 -0.69 -12.77 -3.24
C GLU A 324 -0.58 -13.54 -1.92
N GLU A 325 -1.00 -12.90 -0.84
CA GLU A 325 -1.12 -13.54 0.47
C GLU A 325 -2.47 -13.26 1.10
N LYS A 326 -2.93 -14.19 1.94
CA LYS A 326 -4.09 -13.93 2.80
C LYS A 326 -3.70 -12.84 3.82
N ALA A 327 -4.52 -11.80 3.87
CA ALA A 327 -4.34 -10.63 4.72
C ALA A 327 -5.58 -10.41 5.58
N HIS A 328 -5.37 -10.12 6.86
CA HIS A 328 -6.42 -9.85 7.83
C HIS A 328 -6.50 -8.36 8.11
N LEU A 329 -7.72 -7.82 8.09
CA LEU A 329 -7.99 -6.39 8.21
C LEU A 329 -8.56 -6.09 9.59
N ILE A 330 -7.78 -5.41 10.42
CA ILE A 330 -8.15 -5.01 11.78
C ILE A 330 -8.16 -3.49 11.85
N MET A 331 -9.25 -2.90 12.30
CA MET A 331 -9.40 -1.46 12.40
C MET A 331 -9.40 -1.02 13.86
N MET A 332 -8.40 -0.25 14.27
CA MET A 332 -8.45 0.50 15.52
C MET A 332 -9.16 1.83 15.26
N ALA A 333 -10.23 2.13 15.98
CA ALA A 333 -10.99 3.35 15.77
C ALA A 333 -11.19 4.14 17.07
N ASP A 334 -10.94 5.45 16.99
CA ASP A 334 -11.45 6.44 17.94
C ASP A 334 -12.65 7.15 17.32
N LEU A 335 -13.86 6.71 17.70
CA LEU A 335 -15.10 7.26 17.16
C LEU A 335 -15.41 8.68 17.66
N THR A 336 -14.77 9.11 18.75
CA THR A 336 -14.93 10.44 19.34
C THR A 336 -14.16 11.48 18.53
N ASN A 337 -12.92 11.14 18.14
CA ASN A 337 -12.04 12.03 17.37
C ASN A 337 -12.08 11.77 15.86
N LYS A 338 -12.76 10.70 15.44
CA LYS A 338 -12.88 10.28 14.04
C LYS A 338 -11.49 10.03 13.43
N LEU A 339 -10.73 9.19 14.13
CA LEU A 339 -9.40 8.74 13.75
C LEU A 339 -9.42 7.21 13.68
N PHE A 340 -8.76 6.68 12.68
CA PHE A 340 -8.85 5.26 12.32
C PHE A 340 -7.47 4.79 11.88
N ASN A 341 -7.02 3.64 12.37
CA ASN A 341 -5.82 2.98 11.88
C ASN A 341 -6.24 1.60 11.39
N LEU A 342 -6.06 1.37 10.09
CA LEU A 342 -6.25 0.05 9.51
C LEU A 342 -4.93 -0.71 9.60
N LEU A 343 -4.91 -1.74 10.43
CA LEU A 343 -3.86 -2.75 10.46
C LEU A 343 -4.18 -3.84 9.44
N ILE A 344 -3.34 -3.97 8.41
CA ILE A 344 -3.26 -5.13 7.53
C ILE A 344 -2.23 -6.09 8.11
N PHE A 345 -2.68 -7.26 8.54
CA PHE A 345 -1.83 -8.31 9.07
C PHE A 345 -1.67 -9.45 8.06
N ILE A 346 -0.44 -9.71 7.63
CA ILE A 346 -0.08 -10.80 6.70
C ILE A 346 0.83 -11.78 7.45
N PRO A 347 0.27 -12.87 8.01
CA PRO A 347 1.05 -13.88 8.72
C PRO A 347 1.94 -14.67 7.75
N ASN A 348 3.12 -15.07 8.21
CA ASN A 348 4.04 -15.94 7.47
C ASN A 348 4.32 -15.52 6.01
N ASN A 349 4.36 -14.21 5.74
CA ASN A 349 4.57 -13.65 4.40
C ASN A 349 5.71 -14.37 3.66
N ARG A 350 5.48 -14.82 2.42
CA ARG A 350 6.49 -15.50 1.60
C ARG A 350 7.33 -14.53 0.78
N PHE A 351 6.79 -13.35 0.47
CA PHE A 351 7.41 -12.35 -0.39
C PHE A 351 8.32 -11.38 0.38
N SER A 352 9.08 -10.55 -0.33
CA SER A 352 9.87 -9.51 0.37
C SER A 352 8.92 -8.52 1.05
N PRO A 353 9.13 -8.18 2.34
CA PRO A 353 8.34 -7.14 2.99
C PRO A 353 8.58 -5.74 2.40
N SER A 354 9.67 -5.55 1.67
CA SER A 354 10.03 -4.27 1.04
C SER A 354 9.00 -3.82 0.01
N GLY A 355 8.51 -4.74 -0.85
CA GLY A 355 7.51 -4.42 -1.88
C GLY A 355 6.20 -3.91 -1.30
N ALA A 356 5.69 -4.54 -0.24
CA ALA A 356 4.49 -4.06 0.45
C ALA A 356 4.70 -2.71 1.16
N GLY A 357 5.91 -2.45 1.66
CA GLY A 357 6.28 -1.15 2.25
C GLY A 357 6.31 -0.02 1.22
N ASP A 358 6.78 -0.31 0.01
CA ASP A 358 6.77 0.62 -1.12
C ASP A 358 5.36 0.85 -1.67
N GLN A 359 4.58 -0.23 -1.89
CA GLN A 359 3.15 -0.15 -2.22
C GLN A 359 2.37 0.78 -1.30
N MET A 360 2.58 0.65 0.02
CA MET A 360 2.00 1.55 1.02
C MET A 360 2.51 2.99 0.89
N SER A 361 3.79 3.18 0.60
CA SER A 361 4.40 4.49 0.40
C SER A 361 3.84 5.22 -0.83
N GLN A 362 3.49 4.48 -1.87
CA GLN A 362 2.85 5.00 -3.09
C GLN A 362 1.32 5.05 -3.00
N SER A 363 0.75 4.75 -1.83
CA SER A 363 -0.70 4.70 -1.60
C SER A 363 -1.46 3.73 -2.53
N PHE A 364 -0.80 2.66 -2.97
CA PHE A 364 -1.35 1.64 -3.84
C PHE A 364 -1.42 0.29 -3.12
N LEU A 365 -2.62 -0.08 -2.66
CA LEU A 365 -2.83 -1.28 -1.84
C LEU A 365 -3.87 -2.20 -2.51
N PRO A 366 -3.45 -2.91 -3.56
CA PRO A 366 -4.31 -3.78 -4.34
C PRO A 366 -4.70 -5.04 -3.54
N VAL A 367 -6.00 -5.29 -3.47
CA VAL A 367 -6.59 -6.45 -2.81
C VAL A 367 -7.67 -7.08 -3.69
N ARG A 368 -7.91 -8.38 -3.54
CA ARG A 368 -9.04 -9.08 -4.17
C ARG A 368 -9.54 -10.20 -3.26
N LYS A 369 -10.64 -10.86 -3.63
CA LYS A 369 -11.28 -12.00 -2.92
C LYS A 369 -11.44 -11.76 -1.41
N PHE A 370 -12.64 -11.42 -0.96
CA PHE A 370 -12.91 -11.14 0.45
C PHE A 370 -13.58 -12.34 1.12
N ASP A 371 -12.95 -12.83 2.19
CA ASP A 371 -13.38 -14.03 2.91
C ASP A 371 -13.59 -13.68 4.40
N GLY A 372 -14.77 -14.04 4.92
CA GLY A 372 -15.11 -13.87 6.33
C GLY A 372 -15.12 -12.41 6.83
N GLY A 373 -15.83 -12.16 7.93
CA GLY A 373 -15.98 -10.82 8.48
C GLY A 373 -16.96 -9.93 7.70
N MET A 374 -16.85 -8.61 7.90
CA MET A 374 -17.83 -7.60 7.51
C MET A 374 -17.50 -6.82 6.24
N ILE A 375 -16.45 -7.21 5.50
CA ILE A 375 -16.20 -6.72 4.14
C ILE A 375 -17.17 -7.42 3.18
N VAL A 376 -18.40 -6.98 3.32
CA VAL A 376 -19.50 -6.78 2.37
C VAL A 376 -19.80 -7.86 1.33
N GLU A 377 -21.09 -8.25 1.34
CA GLU A 377 -21.77 -8.97 0.27
C GLU A 377 -21.40 -8.44 -1.13
N ASP A 378 -21.19 -9.37 -2.06
CA ASP A 378 -20.79 -9.20 -3.45
C ASP A 378 -21.53 -8.04 -4.16
N ASP A 379 -22.78 -7.75 -3.78
CA ASP A 379 -23.62 -6.67 -4.30
C ASP A 379 -23.10 -5.24 -4.07
N HIS A 380 -22.33 -4.95 -3.02
CA HIS A 380 -21.79 -3.60 -2.82
C HIS A 380 -20.53 -3.36 -3.67
N LEU A 381 -19.69 -4.40 -3.84
CA LEU A 381 -18.58 -4.37 -4.78
C LEU A 381 -19.12 -4.16 -6.20
N ARG A 382 -20.17 -4.89 -6.59
CA ARG A 382 -20.90 -4.69 -7.85
C ARG A 382 -21.40 -3.26 -8.07
N ARG A 383 -21.92 -2.60 -7.02
CA ARG A 383 -22.38 -1.20 -7.11
C ARG A 383 -21.24 -0.19 -7.23
N MET A 384 -20.10 -0.44 -6.57
CA MET A 384 -18.91 0.41 -6.70
C MET A 384 -18.41 0.42 -8.15
N VAL A 385 -18.40 -0.75 -8.77
CA VAL A 385 -18.04 -0.96 -10.18
C VAL A 385 -19.02 -0.27 -11.12
N HIS A 386 -20.31 -0.44 -10.86
CA HIS A 386 -21.36 0.19 -11.66
C HIS A 386 -21.31 1.74 -11.58
N ASN A 387 -20.96 2.30 -10.42
CA ASN A 387 -20.81 3.74 -10.25
C ASN A 387 -19.52 4.29 -10.89
N ARG A 388 -18.41 3.54 -10.92
CA ARG A 388 -17.20 3.90 -11.70
C ARG A 388 -17.52 4.08 -13.18
N ASN A 389 -18.36 3.21 -13.75
CA ASN A 389 -18.75 3.22 -15.17
C ASN A 389 -19.77 4.30 -15.57
N ARG A 390 -20.08 5.27 -14.70
CA ARG A 390 -20.91 6.44 -15.06
C ARG A 390 -20.11 7.59 -15.66
N ASN A 391 -18.79 7.63 -15.45
CA ASN A 391 -17.92 8.71 -15.93
C ASN A 391 -17.11 8.33 -17.19
N GLY A 392 -17.19 7.07 -17.65
CA GLY A 392 -16.69 6.57 -18.92
C GLY A 392 -17.69 5.54 -19.48
N ASN A 393 -17.73 5.36 -20.79
CA ASN A 393 -18.72 4.57 -21.55
C ASN A 393 -19.29 3.34 -20.78
N PRO A 394 -20.62 3.19 -20.63
CA PRO A 394 -21.25 2.19 -19.75
C PRO A 394 -21.27 0.75 -20.33
N ALA A 395 -20.25 0.35 -21.09
CA ALA A 395 -20.16 -0.97 -21.68
C ALA A 395 -19.31 -1.94 -20.84
N SER A 396 -19.98 -2.87 -20.17
CA SER A 396 -19.62 -4.30 -20.10
C SER A 396 -18.33 -4.76 -19.41
N LEU A 397 -18.06 -4.35 -18.17
CA LEU A 397 -17.21 -5.16 -17.28
C LEU A 397 -18.11 -5.86 -16.26
N ALA A 398 -18.18 -7.19 -16.35
CA ALA A 398 -18.79 -7.99 -15.30
C ALA A 398 -17.88 -7.93 -14.05
N PRO A 399 -18.41 -8.15 -12.84
CA PRO A 399 -17.61 -8.18 -11.61
C PRO A 399 -16.47 -9.22 -11.64
N SER A 400 -16.59 -10.22 -12.51
CA SER A 400 -15.57 -11.23 -12.82
C SER A 400 -14.33 -10.68 -13.52
N ASP A 401 -14.42 -9.48 -14.10
CA ASP A 401 -13.40 -8.90 -14.97
C ASP A 401 -12.52 -7.89 -14.23
N ILE A 402 -12.72 -7.75 -12.91
CA ILE A 402 -11.93 -6.87 -12.05
C ILE A 402 -10.78 -7.66 -11.45
N GLU A 403 -9.58 -7.33 -11.90
CA GLU A 403 -8.35 -7.95 -11.45
C GLU A 403 -8.07 -7.67 -9.96
N TYR A 404 -8.35 -6.44 -9.48
CA TYR A 404 -8.17 -6.03 -8.09
C TYR A 404 -8.96 -4.77 -7.69
N TYR A 405 -9.03 -4.51 -6.38
CA TYR A 405 -9.55 -3.28 -5.77
C TYR A 405 -8.44 -2.57 -5.00
N ASP A 406 -8.34 -1.25 -5.10
CA ASP A 406 -7.48 -0.49 -4.20
C ASP A 406 -8.15 -0.32 -2.83
N LEU A 407 -7.42 -0.64 -1.76
CA LEU A 407 -7.94 -0.66 -0.40
C LEU A 407 -8.33 0.74 0.11
N HIS A 408 -7.62 1.81 -0.28
CA HIS A 408 -7.99 3.16 0.15
C HIS A 408 -9.36 3.56 -0.43
N GLU A 409 -9.59 3.27 -1.71
CA GLU A 409 -10.89 3.49 -2.34
C GLU A 409 -12.00 2.67 -1.68
N LEU A 410 -11.69 1.41 -1.35
CA LEU A 410 -12.65 0.54 -0.67
C LEU A 410 -13.02 1.10 0.72
N MET A 411 -12.04 1.55 1.51
CA MET A 411 -12.28 2.14 2.83
C MET A 411 -13.09 3.44 2.73
N HIS A 412 -12.83 4.26 1.71
CA HIS A 412 -13.63 5.45 1.43
C HIS A 412 -15.07 5.09 1.03
N TYR A 413 -15.25 4.14 0.13
CA TYR A 413 -16.57 3.74 -0.34
C TYR A 413 -17.41 3.09 0.77
N LEU A 414 -16.83 2.18 1.54
CA LEU A 414 -17.55 1.43 2.58
C LEU A 414 -17.83 2.27 3.82
N TYR A 415 -16.83 3.01 4.29
CA TYR A 415 -16.85 3.62 5.62
C TYR A 415 -16.77 5.15 5.59
N GLY A 416 -16.48 5.76 4.44
CA GLY A 416 -16.26 7.20 4.31
C GLY A 416 -14.91 7.65 4.87
N LEU A 417 -13.94 6.74 4.90
CA LEU A 417 -12.60 6.98 5.43
C LEU A 417 -11.68 7.58 4.34
N ILE A 418 -10.91 8.59 4.72
CA ILE A 418 -9.98 9.30 3.84
C ILE A 418 -8.56 9.09 4.40
N PRO A 419 -7.58 8.71 3.57
CA PRO A 419 -6.19 8.59 4.01
C PRO A 419 -5.72 9.88 4.68
N CYS A 420 -5.04 9.78 5.82
CA CYS A 420 -4.69 10.95 6.63
C CYS A 420 -3.33 10.75 7.32
N GLY A 421 -2.25 11.03 6.60
CA GLY A 421 -0.88 10.82 7.04
C GLY A 421 -0.21 9.65 6.34
N GLN A 422 1.01 9.34 6.77
CA GLN A 422 1.81 8.29 6.17
C GLN A 422 1.59 6.94 6.87
N GLY A 423 1.43 5.89 6.07
CA GLY A 423 1.42 4.51 6.57
C GLY A 423 2.74 4.10 7.21
N LYS A 424 2.67 3.19 8.17
CA LYS A 424 3.83 2.65 8.92
C LYS A 424 3.82 1.13 8.84
N SER A 425 4.98 0.52 8.70
CA SER A 425 5.09 -0.94 8.64
C SER A 425 5.89 -1.49 9.82
N LEU A 426 5.51 -2.67 10.28
CA LEU A 426 6.28 -3.50 11.20
C LEU A 426 6.54 -4.85 10.55
N VAL A 427 7.81 -5.23 10.51
CA VAL A 427 8.28 -6.52 10.02
C VAL A 427 8.79 -7.31 11.22
N SER A 428 8.04 -8.32 11.65
CA SER A 428 8.50 -9.24 12.69
C SER A 428 9.22 -10.41 12.05
N SER A 429 10.55 -10.46 12.19
CA SER A 429 11.42 -11.37 11.46
C SER A 429 12.12 -12.37 12.37
N SER A 430 12.24 -13.61 11.88
CA SER A 430 12.96 -14.69 12.55
C SER A 430 14.48 -14.51 12.57
N ALA A 431 15.00 -13.68 11.66
CA ALA A 431 16.42 -13.38 11.53
C ALA A 431 16.59 -11.99 10.91
N PHE A 432 17.78 -11.40 11.08
CA PHE A 432 18.08 -10.13 10.42
C PHE A 432 18.06 -10.33 8.90
N PRO A 433 17.25 -9.56 8.15
CA PRO A 433 17.22 -9.65 6.69
C PRO A 433 18.61 -9.35 6.10
N PRO A 434 18.92 -9.80 4.87
CA PRO A 434 20.14 -9.40 4.18
C PRO A 434 20.30 -7.86 4.18
N GLU A 435 21.53 -7.37 4.32
CA GLU A 435 21.80 -5.93 4.47
C GLU A 435 21.24 -5.09 3.31
N GLU A 436 21.32 -5.62 2.09
CA GLU A 436 20.83 -4.95 0.87
C GLU A 436 19.31 -4.80 0.88
N GLU A 437 18.60 -5.82 1.34
CA GLU A 437 17.14 -5.79 1.48
C GLU A 437 16.71 -4.93 2.67
N THR A 438 17.47 -4.98 3.76
CA THR A 438 17.21 -4.16 4.96
C THR A 438 17.18 -2.68 4.64
N GLY A 439 18.11 -2.19 3.80
CA GLY A 439 18.12 -0.81 3.35
C GLY A 439 16.81 -0.42 2.64
N CYS A 440 16.30 -1.30 1.78
CA CYS A 440 15.06 -1.08 1.04
C CYS A 440 13.83 -1.16 1.97
N ILE A 441 13.78 -2.14 2.87
CA ILE A 441 12.72 -2.27 3.88
C ILE A 441 12.61 -1.00 4.74
N LEU A 442 13.74 -0.50 5.23
CA LEU A 442 13.79 0.70 6.06
C LEU A 442 13.49 1.98 5.28
N ALA A 443 13.85 2.05 4.00
CA ALA A 443 13.51 3.18 3.12
C ALA A 443 12.03 3.16 2.67
N GLY A 444 11.37 2.01 2.73
CA GLY A 444 10.05 1.82 2.13
C GLY A 444 10.13 1.77 0.60
N GLU A 445 11.15 1.09 0.07
CA GLU A 445 11.45 0.95 -1.36
C GLU A 445 11.44 -0.54 -1.73
N THR A 446 11.10 -0.89 -2.97
CA THR A 446 11.03 -2.28 -3.40
C THR A 446 12.42 -2.88 -3.64
N TYR A 447 12.77 -3.92 -2.89
CA TYR A 447 13.99 -4.69 -3.14
C TYR A 447 13.89 -5.40 -4.50
N MET A 448 14.92 -5.26 -5.32
CA MET A 448 14.98 -5.83 -6.68
C MET A 448 13.91 -5.30 -7.63
N SER A 449 13.51 -4.05 -7.44
CA SER A 449 12.83 -3.28 -8.47
C SER A 449 13.59 -3.35 -9.80
N VAL A 450 12.83 -3.51 -10.89
CA VAL A 450 13.35 -3.45 -12.27
C VAL A 450 13.58 -2.00 -12.72
N HIS A 451 12.97 -1.02 -12.04
CA HIS A 451 13.06 0.40 -12.36
C HIS A 451 14.11 1.17 -11.52
N GLN A 452 14.65 0.56 -10.46
CA GLN A 452 15.64 1.19 -9.57
C GLN A 452 17.08 0.81 -9.93
N ASP A 453 17.80 1.79 -10.47
CA ASP A 453 19.20 1.63 -10.91
C ASP A 453 20.23 2.18 -9.89
N PHE A 454 19.79 2.63 -8.71
CA PHE A 454 20.66 3.19 -7.67
C PHE A 454 20.81 2.25 -6.48
N ARG A 455 22.04 2.14 -5.96
CA ARG A 455 22.35 1.37 -4.75
C ARG A 455 22.25 2.30 -3.53
N ILE A 456 21.40 1.97 -2.56
CA ILE A 456 21.38 2.64 -1.25
C ILE A 456 22.79 2.54 -0.66
N LYS A 457 23.40 3.69 -0.32
CA LYS A 457 24.78 3.73 0.21
C LYS A 457 24.84 3.08 1.60
N LYS A 458 25.40 1.86 1.57
CA LYS A 458 25.57 0.89 2.65
C LYS A 458 25.96 1.42 4.03
N ASP A 459 27.00 2.26 4.11
CA ASP A 459 27.63 2.60 5.41
C ASP A 459 27.03 3.85 6.08
N SER A 460 26.32 4.72 5.35
CA SER A 460 25.69 5.91 5.95
C SER A 460 24.30 5.60 6.48
N PHE A 461 23.53 4.76 5.78
CA PHE A 461 22.11 4.57 6.07
C PHE A 461 21.84 3.83 7.38
N LEU A 462 22.60 2.78 7.70
CA LEU A 462 22.51 2.09 8.99
C LEU A 462 23.13 2.89 10.16
N THR A 463 23.94 3.89 9.87
CA THR A 463 24.57 4.74 10.90
C THR A 463 23.72 5.97 11.21
N GLU A 464 22.95 6.47 10.22
CA GLU A 464 22.01 7.59 10.34
C GLU A 464 20.64 7.16 10.91
N ASN A 465 20.16 5.97 10.56
CA ASN A 465 18.98 5.39 11.21
C ASN A 465 19.39 4.81 12.56
N ASN A 466 18.55 4.96 13.59
CA ASN A 466 18.83 4.54 14.97
C ASN A 466 18.89 3.01 15.09
N VAL A 467 20.01 2.43 14.67
CA VAL A 467 20.24 1.00 14.60
C VAL A 467 20.62 0.45 15.98
N GLY A 468 19.77 -0.42 16.54
CA GLY A 468 20.12 -1.28 17.67
C GLY A 468 19.78 -0.72 19.06
N ARG A 469 18.50 -0.46 19.34
CA ARG A 469 18.04 -0.31 20.73
C ARG A 469 17.68 -1.68 21.30
N GLU A 470 18.59 -2.25 22.08
CA GLU A 470 18.31 -3.38 22.99
C GLU A 470 17.76 -2.82 24.30
N ILE A 471 16.44 -2.67 24.42
CA ILE A 471 15.82 -2.29 25.70
C ILE A 471 15.57 -3.55 26.55
N TYR A 472 15.36 -4.69 25.90
CA TYR A 472 15.18 -6.00 26.54
C TYR A 472 16.12 -7.04 25.90
N ASP A 473 16.61 -7.99 26.69
CA ASP A 473 17.58 -9.05 26.28
C ASP A 473 17.02 -10.06 25.25
N TYR A 474 15.84 -9.82 24.67
CA TYR A 474 15.07 -10.82 23.93
C TYR A 474 14.88 -10.49 22.44
N TYR A 475 15.12 -9.24 22.02
CA TYR A 475 14.93 -8.81 20.64
C TYR A 475 15.81 -7.60 20.29
N LYS A 476 16.00 -7.37 19.00
CA LYS A 476 16.60 -6.19 18.38
C LYS A 476 15.58 -5.47 17.53
N ILE A 477 15.57 -4.13 17.64
CA ILE A 477 14.70 -3.28 16.85
C ILE A 477 15.53 -2.32 16.01
N TYR A 478 15.08 -2.15 14.77
CA TYR A 478 15.60 -1.19 13.81
C TYR A 478 14.45 -0.30 13.39
N LEU A 479 14.65 1.02 13.51
CA LEU A 479 13.63 2.02 13.27
C LEU A 479 14.06 2.94 12.13
N SER A 480 13.14 3.23 11.23
CA SER A 480 13.20 4.34 10.28
C SER A 480 11.94 5.20 10.42
N GLU A 481 11.82 6.23 9.58
CA GLU A 481 10.62 7.06 9.51
C GLU A 481 9.35 6.26 9.17
N ARG A 482 9.47 5.16 8.42
CA ARG A 482 8.33 4.39 7.89
C ARG A 482 8.23 2.97 8.41
N THR A 483 9.34 2.37 8.81
CA THR A 483 9.42 0.94 9.05
C THR A 483 10.10 0.61 10.36
N VAL A 484 9.54 -0.40 11.04
CA VAL A 484 10.13 -1.05 12.18
C VAL A 484 10.49 -2.48 11.78
N ILE A 485 11.75 -2.87 11.94
CA ILE A 485 12.16 -4.26 11.84
C ILE A 485 12.36 -4.78 13.26
N PHE A 486 11.52 -5.73 13.65
CA PHE A 486 11.62 -6.44 14.91
C PHE A 486 12.29 -7.78 14.65
N VAL A 487 13.48 -7.98 15.19
CA VAL A 487 14.27 -9.21 15.02
C VAL A 487 14.46 -9.87 16.37
N GLU A 488 14.07 -11.12 16.50
CA GLU A 488 14.24 -11.87 17.75
C GLU A 488 15.70 -12.31 17.96
N GLU A 489 16.23 -12.16 19.19
CA GLU A 489 17.59 -12.58 19.51
C GLU A 489 17.62 -14.01 20.09
N PRO A 490 18.47 -14.92 19.57
CA PRO A 490 18.77 -16.17 20.25
C PRO A 490 19.69 -15.92 21.45
N ASN A 491 19.42 -16.59 22.58
CA ASN A 491 20.16 -16.42 23.83
C ASN A 491 21.66 -16.77 23.70
N ARG A 492 22.52 -16.19 24.56
CA ARG A 492 24.00 -16.33 24.57
C ARG A 492 24.57 -17.78 24.64
N ASN A 493 23.73 -18.79 24.90
CA ASN A 493 24.10 -20.22 24.90
C ASN A 493 23.74 -20.96 23.59
N GLY A 494 23.43 -20.25 22.51
CA GLY A 494 23.00 -20.84 21.23
C GLY A 494 21.62 -21.51 21.28
N LYS A 495 20.85 -21.28 22.36
CA LYS A 495 19.47 -21.74 22.51
C LYS A 495 18.59 -20.53 22.74
N SER A 496 17.71 -20.18 21.81
CA SER A 496 16.67 -19.18 22.06
C SER A 496 15.93 -19.52 23.36
N LYS A 497 15.74 -18.51 24.23
CA LYS A 497 14.95 -18.67 25.47
C LYS A 497 13.47 -18.91 25.14
N SER A 498 13.04 -18.45 23.97
CA SER A 498 11.66 -18.50 23.49
C SER A 498 11.44 -19.59 22.41
N GLY A 499 12.49 -20.07 21.74
CA GLY A 499 12.40 -21.17 20.77
C GLY A 499 11.50 -20.89 19.55
N LEU A 500 11.16 -19.64 19.28
CA LEU A 500 10.04 -19.23 18.43
C LEU A 500 10.06 -19.66 16.95
N PHE A 501 11.24 -19.91 16.38
CA PHE A 501 11.38 -20.34 14.98
C PHE A 501 12.21 -21.62 14.79
N ASP A 502 12.87 -22.10 15.85
CA ASP A 502 13.65 -23.36 15.86
C ASP A 502 12.72 -24.55 16.19
N VAL A 503 11.74 -24.71 15.31
CA VAL A 503 10.63 -25.64 15.45
C VAL A 503 11.07 -27.03 14.97
N SER A 504 11.76 -27.10 13.83
CA SER A 504 12.10 -28.38 13.19
C SER A 504 13.01 -29.27 14.02
N GLU A 505 14.07 -28.75 14.64
CA GLU A 505 15.03 -29.63 15.34
C GLU A 505 14.53 -30.18 16.68
N ARG A 506 13.63 -29.47 17.38
CA ARG A 506 13.01 -29.96 18.62
C ARG A 506 11.79 -30.82 18.33
N GLU A 507 10.95 -30.44 17.38
CA GLU A 507 9.80 -31.24 16.98
C GLU A 507 10.22 -32.59 16.38
N GLN A 508 11.29 -32.62 15.56
CA GLN A 508 11.85 -33.88 15.03
C GLN A 508 12.40 -34.80 16.13
N LYS A 509 12.78 -34.27 17.30
CA LYS A 509 13.28 -35.05 18.44
C LYS A 509 12.15 -35.51 19.39
N GLU A 510 10.94 -35.00 19.21
CA GLU A 510 9.80 -35.28 20.09
C GLU A 510 8.87 -36.30 19.42
N ASN A 511 8.85 -37.53 19.95
CA ASN A 511 8.12 -38.66 19.36
C ASN A 511 6.59 -38.62 19.60
N ASP A 512 6.10 -37.66 20.40
CA ASP A 512 4.68 -37.52 20.75
C ASP A 512 4.01 -36.39 19.95
N PRO A 513 3.05 -36.69 19.07
CA PRO A 513 2.32 -35.70 18.27
C PRO A 513 1.53 -34.67 19.10
N GLU A 514 0.95 -35.06 20.24
CA GLU A 514 0.15 -34.15 21.07
C GLU A 514 1.05 -33.13 21.76
N ARG A 515 2.18 -33.60 22.29
CA ARG A 515 3.17 -32.72 22.93
C ARG A 515 3.80 -31.75 21.94
N ARG A 516 4.03 -32.21 20.70
CA ARG A 516 4.52 -31.38 19.59
C ARG A 516 3.55 -30.23 19.28
N ASN A 517 2.26 -30.53 19.14
CA ASN A 517 1.24 -29.51 18.89
C ASN A 517 1.07 -28.52 20.04
N GLN A 518 1.17 -28.98 21.30
CA GLN A 518 1.17 -28.09 22.46
C GLN A 518 2.35 -27.12 22.44
N LEU A 519 3.57 -27.61 22.23
CA LEU A 519 4.78 -26.79 22.18
C LEU A 519 4.74 -25.77 21.02
N ARG A 520 4.20 -26.16 19.87
CA ARG A 520 3.98 -25.26 18.74
C ARG A 520 3.03 -24.12 19.11
N THR A 521 1.91 -24.44 19.77
CA THR A 521 0.90 -23.46 20.19
C THR A 521 1.44 -22.50 21.26
N GLU A 522 2.18 -23.02 22.25
CA GLU A 522 2.81 -22.21 23.31
C GLU A 522 3.78 -21.17 22.72
N ARG A 523 4.65 -21.57 21.78
CA ARG A 523 5.60 -20.67 21.12
C ARG A 523 4.91 -19.62 20.28
N LEU A 524 3.86 -20.00 19.56
CA LEU A 524 3.08 -19.08 18.76
C LEU A 524 2.44 -17.98 19.64
N ASN A 525 1.92 -18.38 20.80
CA ASN A 525 1.35 -17.45 21.77
C ASN A 525 2.38 -16.46 22.33
N GLU A 526 3.60 -16.92 22.65
CA GLU A 526 4.67 -16.04 23.13
C GLU A 526 5.13 -15.03 22.05
N ARG A 527 5.20 -15.47 20.78
CA ARG A 527 5.51 -14.60 19.64
C ARG A 527 4.52 -13.47 19.50
N ILE A 528 3.25 -13.84 19.40
CA ILE A 528 2.19 -12.88 19.15
C ILE A 528 2.13 -11.90 20.30
N ALA A 529 2.21 -12.35 21.56
CA ALA A 529 2.16 -11.46 22.72
C ALA A 529 3.24 -10.36 22.66
N THR A 530 4.50 -10.73 22.38
CA THR A 530 5.61 -9.76 22.38
C THR A 530 5.50 -8.75 21.23
N VAL A 531 5.19 -9.22 20.03
CA VAL A 531 5.05 -8.35 18.85
C VAL A 531 3.82 -7.47 18.98
N THR A 532 2.73 -7.99 19.55
CA THR A 532 1.46 -7.27 19.71
C THR A 532 1.62 -6.02 20.56
N THR A 533 2.34 -6.08 21.67
CA THR A 533 2.58 -4.89 22.51
C THR A 533 3.33 -3.81 21.72
N TYR A 534 4.27 -4.20 20.85
CA TYR A 534 4.96 -3.23 19.99
C TYR A 534 4.05 -2.66 18.90
N THR A 535 3.28 -3.51 18.22
CA THR A 535 2.26 -3.12 17.24
C THR A 535 1.26 -2.13 17.86
N PHE A 536 0.80 -2.40 19.08
CA PHE A 536 -0.10 -1.54 19.84
C PHE A 536 0.50 -0.16 20.10
N ILE A 537 1.76 -0.09 20.57
CA ILE A 537 2.44 1.19 20.77
C ILE A 537 2.53 1.97 19.45
N MET A 538 2.85 1.28 18.35
CA MET A 538 2.87 1.87 17.01
C MET A 538 1.51 2.41 16.59
N GLU A 539 0.39 1.71 16.86
CA GLU A 539 -0.95 2.21 16.55
C GLU A 539 -1.25 3.51 17.34
N ILE A 540 -0.92 3.57 18.63
CA ILE A 540 -1.14 4.79 19.44
C ILE A 540 -0.29 5.95 18.95
N VAL A 541 0.99 5.71 18.63
CA VAL A 541 1.87 6.75 18.07
C VAL A 541 1.37 7.21 16.70
N THR A 542 0.90 6.28 15.86
CA THR A 542 0.32 6.61 14.56
C THR A 542 -0.94 7.46 14.73
N PHE A 543 -1.81 7.18 15.71
CA PHE A 543 -2.96 8.04 15.99
C PHE A 543 -2.58 9.48 16.32
N ARG A 544 -1.49 9.71 17.07
CA ARG A 544 -0.98 11.06 17.32
C ARG A 544 -0.63 11.75 16.00
N ASN A 545 0.09 11.06 15.12
CA ASN A 545 0.51 11.61 13.83
C ASN A 545 -0.70 11.87 12.92
N THR A 546 -1.66 10.95 12.84
CA THR A 546 -2.94 11.11 12.13
C THR A 546 -3.71 12.33 12.65
N ALA A 547 -3.75 12.51 13.97
CA ALA A 547 -4.46 13.62 14.59
C ALA A 547 -3.81 14.97 14.25
N LEU A 548 -2.48 15.06 14.32
CA LEU A 548 -1.72 16.24 13.92
C LEU A 548 -1.93 16.55 12.43
N GLN A 549 -1.81 15.53 11.58
CA GLN A 549 -1.99 15.65 10.13
C GLN A 549 -3.40 16.15 9.78
N LYS A 550 -4.43 15.59 10.39
CA LYS A 550 -5.83 16.01 10.21
C LYS A 550 -6.01 17.50 10.52
N VAL A 551 -5.39 17.99 11.59
CA VAL A 551 -5.46 19.41 11.96
C VAL A 551 -4.66 20.27 10.97
N ILE A 552 -3.48 19.81 10.56
CA ILE A 552 -2.65 20.48 9.53
C ILE A 552 -3.44 20.65 8.22
N GLU A 553 -4.14 19.62 7.78
CA GLU A 553 -4.97 19.64 6.57
C GLU A 553 -6.15 20.61 6.72
N LYS A 554 -6.86 20.58 7.86
CA LYS A 554 -7.93 21.55 8.16
C LYS A 554 -7.45 23.00 8.16
N VAL A 555 -6.26 23.26 8.71
CA VAL A 555 -5.62 24.59 8.71
C VAL A 555 -5.27 24.99 7.28
N SER A 556 -4.68 24.08 6.52
CA SER A 556 -4.27 24.33 5.13
C SER A 556 -5.48 24.62 4.23
N ALA A 557 -6.55 23.83 4.35
CA ALA A 557 -7.81 24.05 3.63
C ALA A 557 -8.44 25.41 3.97
N ALA A 558 -8.38 25.83 5.24
CA ALA A 558 -8.89 27.13 5.68
C ALA A 558 -8.07 28.31 5.15
N ILE A 559 -6.77 28.13 4.90
CA ILE A 559 -5.91 29.13 4.27
C ILE A 559 -6.24 29.27 2.77
N LEU A 560 -6.56 28.15 2.11
CA LEU A 560 -6.85 28.09 0.67
C LEU A 560 -8.25 28.62 0.32
N GLN A 561 -9.26 28.42 1.18
CA GLN A 561 -10.56 29.03 0.98
C GLN A 561 -10.49 30.55 1.17
N ASP A 562 -10.52 31.30 0.07
CA ASP A 562 -10.64 32.76 0.04
C ASP A 562 -12.01 33.21 0.63
N GLY A 563 -12.12 33.21 1.96
CA GLY A 563 -13.36 33.53 2.64
C GLY A 563 -13.26 33.55 4.15
N ASP A 564 -13.36 34.75 4.73
CA ASP A 564 -13.75 35.09 6.12
C ASP A 564 -13.59 33.96 7.17
N VAL A 565 -12.35 33.52 7.40
CA VAL A 565 -12.02 32.59 8.49
C VAL A 565 -12.29 33.30 9.82
N SER A 566 -13.46 33.04 10.41
CA SER A 566 -13.85 33.68 11.66
C SER A 566 -12.94 33.26 12.81
N TYR A 567 -12.73 34.15 13.79
CA TYR A 567 -12.04 33.81 15.04
C TYR A 567 -12.66 32.57 15.74
N LYS A 568 -13.97 32.37 15.58
CA LYS A 568 -14.69 31.19 16.09
C LYS A 568 -14.21 29.89 15.43
N TYR A 569 -13.87 29.91 14.14
CA TYR A 569 -13.33 28.75 13.44
C TYR A 569 -11.93 28.39 13.93
N VAL A 570 -11.07 29.38 14.18
CA VAL A 570 -9.75 29.13 14.79
C VAL A 570 -9.87 28.58 16.20
N GLN A 571 -10.80 29.07 17.01
CA GLN A 571 -11.07 28.46 18.32
C GLN A 571 -11.55 26.99 18.21
N THR A 572 -12.24 26.61 17.14
CA THR A 572 -12.57 25.21 16.85
C THR A 572 -11.32 24.42 16.51
N LEU A 573 -10.42 24.95 15.67
CA LEU A 573 -9.13 24.30 15.36
C LEU A 573 -8.26 24.09 16.61
N TYR A 574 -8.21 25.08 17.50
CA TYR A 574 -7.55 24.96 18.81
C TYR A 574 -8.14 23.85 19.67
N ARG A 575 -9.46 23.71 19.65
CA ARG A 575 -10.16 22.65 20.38
C ARG A 575 -9.89 21.28 19.77
N ASP A 576 -9.85 21.20 18.45
CA ASP A 576 -9.49 19.97 17.74
C ASP A 576 -8.04 19.58 18.01
N PHE A 577 -7.11 20.53 18.07
CA PHE A 577 -5.73 20.28 18.49
C PHE A 577 -5.65 19.81 19.95
N ALA A 578 -6.35 20.47 20.88
CA ALA A 578 -6.37 20.06 22.29
C ALA A 578 -6.96 18.65 22.48
N ARG A 579 -7.80 18.17 21.55
CA ARG A 579 -8.26 16.78 21.53
C ARG A 579 -7.17 15.79 21.12
N THR A 580 -6.16 16.25 20.38
CA THR A 580 -4.99 15.44 20.00
C THR A 580 -3.96 15.29 21.13
N ASP A 581 -3.94 16.22 22.11
CA ASP A 581 -3.04 16.18 23.29
C ASP A 581 -3.16 14.86 24.06
N LYS A 582 -4.34 14.22 24.01
CA LYS A 582 -4.55 12.93 24.67
C LYS A 582 -3.66 11.82 24.12
N TYR A 583 -3.11 11.94 22.92
CA TYR A 583 -2.14 10.96 22.37
C TYR A 583 -0.69 11.39 22.57
N ALA A 584 -0.44 12.61 23.05
CA ALA A 584 0.90 13.18 23.19
C ALA A 584 1.54 12.95 24.57
N ASP A 585 0.74 12.74 25.62
CA ASP A 585 1.27 12.54 26.97
C ASP A 585 1.82 11.12 27.15
N LYS A 586 3.14 11.00 27.28
CA LYS A 586 3.82 9.74 27.59
C LYS A 586 3.27 9.04 28.84
N ARG A 587 2.70 9.77 29.81
CA ARG A 587 2.10 9.20 31.02
C ARG A 587 0.83 8.39 30.74
N ASN A 588 0.30 8.47 29.53
CA ASN A 588 -0.82 7.63 29.10
C ASN A 588 -0.42 6.16 28.94
N PHE A 589 0.88 5.86 28.83
CA PHE A 589 1.38 4.50 29.02
C PHE A 589 1.69 4.28 30.52
N ARG A 590 1.16 3.20 31.10
CA ARG A 590 1.31 2.90 32.54
C ARG A 590 2.73 2.51 32.91
N TYR A 591 3.41 1.79 32.03
CA TYR A 591 4.71 1.19 32.31
C TYR A 591 5.86 1.99 31.70
N PHE A 592 6.94 2.14 32.47
CA PHE A 592 8.12 2.90 32.05
C PHE A 592 8.79 2.33 30.79
N GLY A 593 8.78 1.00 30.61
CA GLY A 593 9.30 0.35 29.41
C GLY A 593 8.54 0.81 28.16
N THR A 594 7.21 0.68 28.18
CA THR A 594 6.28 1.10 27.13
C THR A 594 6.42 2.60 26.81
N GLN A 595 6.59 3.45 27.82
CA GLN A 595 6.86 4.88 27.63
C GLN A 595 8.15 5.13 26.82
N LYS A 596 9.19 4.36 27.10
CA LYS A 596 10.50 4.51 26.45
C LYS A 596 10.45 4.04 24.99
N GLU A 597 9.76 2.94 24.72
CA GLU A 597 9.52 2.44 23.36
C GLU A 597 8.66 3.42 22.55
N ALA A 598 7.56 3.92 23.12
CA ALA A 598 6.72 4.93 22.47
C ALA A 598 7.51 6.18 22.09
N GLN A 599 8.39 6.65 22.99
CA GLN A 599 9.27 7.79 22.71
C GLN A 599 10.26 7.49 21.57
N ALA A 600 10.80 6.27 21.51
CA ALA A 600 11.71 5.86 20.44
C ALA A 600 11.01 5.87 19.07
N ILE A 601 9.79 5.34 19.01
CA ILE A 601 8.98 5.32 17.78
C ILE A 601 8.59 6.75 17.38
N LEU A 602 8.22 7.61 18.34
CA LEU A 602 7.89 9.01 18.07
C LEU A 602 9.04 9.78 17.42
N GLU A 603 10.25 9.61 17.95
CA GLU A 603 11.49 10.18 17.42
C GLU A 603 11.77 9.65 16.01
N ALA A 604 11.63 8.34 15.80
CA ALA A 604 11.89 7.74 14.49
C ALA A 604 10.87 8.19 13.42
N PHE A 605 9.58 8.25 13.76
CA PHE A 605 8.49 8.56 12.83
C PHE A 605 8.37 10.04 12.44
N GLY A 606 9.33 10.89 12.84
CA GLY A 606 9.34 12.30 12.47
C GLY A 606 8.21 13.13 13.11
N THR A 607 7.79 12.74 14.33
CA THR A 607 6.64 13.39 14.97
C THR A 607 6.94 14.83 15.37
N GLU A 608 8.19 15.15 15.70
CA GLU A 608 8.62 16.49 16.07
C GLU A 608 8.53 17.46 14.87
N GLU A 609 8.86 16.99 13.67
CA GLU A 609 8.72 17.72 12.42
C GLU A 609 7.25 18.05 12.13
N LEU A 610 6.34 17.07 12.32
CA LEU A 610 4.90 17.30 12.18
C LEU A 610 4.37 18.33 13.18
N GLU A 611 4.80 18.28 14.44
CA GLU A 611 4.43 19.29 15.43
C GLU A 611 4.94 20.68 15.07
N LYS A 612 6.16 20.77 14.54
CA LYS A 612 6.75 22.02 14.10
C LYS A 612 5.96 22.60 12.92
N GLU A 613 5.65 21.77 11.92
CA GLU A 613 4.84 22.18 10.77
C GLU A 613 3.47 22.70 11.20
N TYR A 614 2.80 21.97 12.10
CA TYR A 614 1.54 22.41 12.67
C TYR A 614 1.66 23.79 13.34
N ARG A 615 2.64 23.98 14.23
CA ARG A 615 2.84 25.26 14.94
C ARG A 615 3.15 26.41 13.98
N GLU A 616 3.86 26.16 12.89
CA GLU A 616 4.15 27.16 11.86
C GLU A 616 2.90 27.56 11.09
N LYS A 617 2.13 26.58 10.60
CA LYS A 617 0.86 26.81 9.89
C LYS A 617 -0.19 27.50 10.78
N GLN A 618 -0.23 27.14 12.06
CA GLN A 618 -1.11 27.77 13.04
C GLN A 618 -0.77 29.24 13.25
N LYS A 619 0.51 29.58 13.49
CA LYS A 619 0.96 30.98 13.65
C LYS A 619 0.63 31.82 12.42
N PHE A 620 0.77 31.24 11.24
CA PHE A 620 0.40 31.90 10.00
C PHE A 620 -1.11 32.22 9.96
N LEU A 621 -1.97 31.25 10.30
CA LEU A 621 -3.41 31.44 10.33
C LEU A 621 -3.86 32.52 11.32
N GLU A 622 -3.26 32.55 12.51
CA GLU A 622 -3.51 33.61 13.52
C GLU A 622 -3.15 34.99 12.97
N HIS A 623 -1.96 35.13 12.40
CA HIS A 623 -1.52 36.40 11.83
C HIS A 623 -2.41 36.84 10.65
N TYR A 624 -2.85 35.89 9.83
CA TYR A 624 -3.77 36.15 8.73
C TYR A 624 -5.13 36.67 9.22
N ILE A 625 -5.66 36.13 10.32
CA ILE A 625 -6.93 36.58 10.90
C ILE A 625 -6.78 37.93 11.58
N GLU A 626 -5.69 38.17 12.31
CA GLU A 626 -5.38 39.49 12.87
C GLU A 626 -5.31 40.56 11.77
N LEU A 627 -4.62 40.27 10.66
CA LEU A 627 -4.55 41.18 9.52
C LEU A 627 -5.91 41.38 8.87
N SER A 628 -6.67 40.31 8.63
CA SER A 628 -7.99 40.35 8.00
C SER A 628 -9.01 41.10 8.85
N SER A 629 -9.01 40.88 10.16
CA SER A 629 -9.86 41.61 11.11
C SER A 629 -9.47 43.08 11.22
N ALA A 630 -8.18 43.42 11.25
CA ALA A 630 -7.70 44.80 11.22
C ALA A 630 -8.11 45.51 9.91
N ILE A 631 -8.03 44.82 8.76
CA ILE A 631 -8.53 45.34 7.47
C ILE A 631 -10.05 45.56 7.54
N ARG A 632 -10.82 44.64 8.13
CA ARG A 632 -12.29 44.74 8.25
C ARG A 632 -12.71 45.86 9.20
N GLU A 633 -12.06 46.01 10.34
CA GLU A 633 -12.29 47.09 11.29
C GLU A 633 -11.96 48.44 10.66
N LYS A 634 -10.85 48.54 9.93
CA LYS A 634 -10.47 49.73 9.19
C LYS A 634 -11.42 50.05 8.04
N ARG A 635 -11.97 49.04 7.34
CA ARG A 635 -13.05 49.22 6.35
C ARG A 635 -14.32 49.76 7.01
N THR A 636 -14.69 49.22 8.16
CA THR A 636 -15.85 49.66 8.94
C THR A 636 -15.67 51.10 9.43
N ALA A 637 -14.49 51.43 9.95
CA ALA A 637 -14.11 52.79 10.35
C ALA A 637 -14.10 53.75 9.14
N ALA A 638 -13.65 53.31 7.97
CA ALA A 638 -13.71 54.12 6.75
C ALA A 638 -15.14 54.37 6.30
N ILE A 639 -16.05 53.39 6.38
CA ILE A 639 -17.48 53.56 6.07
C ILE A 639 -18.13 54.53 7.06
N VAL A 640 -17.85 54.39 8.35
CA VAL A 640 -18.30 55.34 9.39
C VAL A 640 -17.74 56.73 9.13
N GLY A 641 -16.47 56.84 8.73
CA GLY A 641 -15.82 58.10 8.37
C GLY A 641 -16.44 58.76 7.13
N ILE A 642 -16.82 57.99 6.11
CA ILE A 642 -17.56 58.48 4.94
C ILE A 642 -18.96 58.96 5.35
N GLY A 643 -19.65 58.18 6.19
CA GLY A 643 -20.96 58.57 6.74
C GLY A 643 -20.87 59.87 7.55
N ALA A 644 -19.85 60.00 8.39
CA ALA A 644 -19.58 61.21 9.17
C ALA A 644 -19.25 62.41 8.28
N ALA A 645 -18.43 62.23 7.24
CA ALA A 645 -18.11 63.29 6.28
C ALA A 645 -19.35 63.78 5.53
N ILE A 646 -20.23 62.87 5.09
CA ILE A 646 -21.51 63.20 4.45
C ILE A 646 -22.40 63.99 5.42
N LEU A 647 -22.48 63.56 6.69
CA LEU A 647 -23.22 64.26 7.75
C LEU A 647 -22.65 65.65 8.04
N SER A 648 -21.33 65.81 8.08
CA SER A 648 -20.68 67.12 8.25
C SER A 648 -20.97 68.06 7.09
N VAL A 649 -20.96 67.56 5.85
CA VAL A 649 -21.35 68.35 4.67
C VAL A 649 -22.82 68.79 4.75
N LEU A 650 -23.71 67.91 5.20
CA LEU A 650 -25.13 68.23 5.38
C LEU A 650 -25.35 69.27 6.48
N GLN A 651 -24.61 69.22 7.59
CA GLN A 651 -24.72 70.19 8.68
C GLN A 651 -24.18 71.58 8.29
N VAL A 652 -23.12 71.63 7.50
CA VAL A 652 -22.46 72.88 7.07
C VAL A 652 -23.26 73.60 5.97
N LYS A 653 -24.18 72.90 5.29
CA LYS A 653 -25.07 73.45 4.25
C LYS A 653 -25.90 74.63 4.75
N ASP A 654 -26.50 74.52 5.94
CA ASP A 654 -27.39 75.56 6.46
C ASP A 654 -26.60 76.82 6.83
N PHE A 655 -25.40 76.65 7.42
CA PHE A 655 -24.48 77.74 7.70
C PHE A 655 -24.04 78.51 6.44
N PHE A 656 -23.70 77.81 5.35
CA PHE A 656 -23.38 78.48 4.08
C PHE A 656 -24.60 79.14 3.44
N SER A 657 -25.79 78.56 3.59
CA SER A 657 -27.04 79.18 3.12
C SER A 657 -27.30 80.51 3.84
N ASP A 658 -27.10 80.55 5.15
CA ASP A 658 -27.29 81.74 5.97
C ASP A 658 -26.21 82.80 5.68
N MET A 659 -24.93 82.41 5.62
CA MET A 659 -23.83 83.33 5.32
C MET A 659 -23.96 83.97 3.92
N ILE A 660 -24.47 83.23 2.93
CA ILE A 660 -24.74 83.76 1.60
C ILE A 660 -25.95 84.72 1.62
N GLY A 661 -26.97 84.42 2.43
CA GLY A 661 -28.09 85.34 2.67
C GLY A 661 -27.63 86.68 3.27
N ASP A 662 -26.73 86.61 4.25
CA ASP A 662 -26.15 87.78 4.90
C ASP A 662 -25.23 88.58 3.96
N PHE A 663 -24.42 87.91 3.15
CA PHE A 663 -23.56 88.59 2.17
C PHE A 663 -24.36 89.25 1.03
N ALA A 664 -25.43 88.60 0.56
CA ALA A 664 -26.29 89.13 -0.49
C ALA A 664 -27.12 90.33 0.00
N SER A 665 -27.52 90.35 1.27
CA SER A 665 -28.17 91.52 1.89
C SER A 665 -27.20 92.68 2.12
N ALA A 666 -25.93 92.41 2.43
CA ALA A 666 -24.89 93.44 2.60
C ALA A 666 -24.43 94.10 1.29
N THR A 667 -24.59 93.44 0.13
CA THR A 667 -24.12 93.94 -1.18
C THR A 667 -25.20 94.63 -2.03
N GLY A 668 -26.44 94.73 -1.53
CA GLY A 668 -27.52 95.50 -2.17
C GLY A 668 -28.07 94.90 -3.48
N VAL A 669 -27.81 93.62 -3.75
CA VAL A 669 -28.34 92.92 -4.94
C VAL A 669 -29.78 92.46 -4.65
N PRO A 670 -30.79 92.87 -5.44
CA PRO A 670 -32.18 92.48 -5.21
C PRO A 670 -32.39 91.00 -5.55
N ILE A 671 -32.55 90.17 -4.52
CA ILE A 671 -32.84 88.74 -4.66
C ILE A 671 -34.33 88.59 -5.02
N SER A 672 -34.62 88.55 -6.32
CA SER A 672 -35.91 88.07 -6.82
C SER A 672 -35.69 86.89 -7.76
N GLN A 673 -35.27 85.75 -7.21
CA GLN A 673 -35.72 84.39 -7.56
C GLN A 673 -35.14 83.36 -6.56
N PRO A 674 -35.87 82.29 -6.18
CA PRO A 674 -35.49 81.39 -5.07
C PRO A 674 -34.40 80.35 -5.41
N ASN A 675 -33.82 80.38 -6.61
CA ASN A 675 -32.94 79.31 -7.12
C ASN A 675 -31.91 79.89 -8.08
N ASN A 676 -30.83 80.50 -7.57
CA ASN A 676 -29.70 80.85 -8.43
C ASN A 676 -28.91 79.56 -8.76
N ILE A 677 -29.37 78.87 -9.80
CA ILE A 677 -28.91 77.55 -10.27
C ILE A 677 -27.38 77.52 -10.40
N PHE A 678 -26.74 78.63 -10.77
CA PHE A 678 -25.30 78.72 -11.00
C PHE A 678 -24.47 78.43 -9.74
N TYR A 679 -24.84 78.98 -8.58
CA TYR A 679 -24.11 78.75 -7.33
C TYR A 679 -24.36 77.36 -6.76
N ARG A 680 -25.59 76.84 -6.90
CA ARG A 680 -25.89 75.44 -6.57
C ARG A 680 -25.11 74.47 -7.47
N LEU A 681 -24.96 74.81 -8.75
CA LEU A 681 -24.18 74.02 -9.71
C LEU A 681 -22.72 73.97 -9.28
N ILE A 682 -22.07 75.12 -9.01
CA ILE A 682 -20.67 75.18 -8.57
C ILE A 682 -20.46 74.40 -7.26
N LEU A 683 -21.34 74.59 -6.26
CA LEU A 683 -21.21 73.88 -4.99
C LEU A 683 -21.40 72.36 -5.17
N SER A 684 -22.37 71.94 -6.00
CA SER A 684 -22.61 70.53 -6.30
C SER A 684 -21.47 69.88 -7.08
N VAL A 685 -20.88 70.58 -8.05
CA VAL A 685 -19.74 70.10 -8.84
C VAL A 685 -18.49 69.99 -7.97
N THR A 686 -18.27 70.95 -7.06
CA THR A 686 -17.10 70.92 -6.15
C THR A 686 -17.23 69.77 -5.15
N LEU A 687 -18.41 69.57 -4.56
CA LEU A 687 -18.69 68.44 -3.68
C LEU A 687 -18.57 67.09 -4.41
N PHE A 688 -19.06 67.01 -5.65
CA PHE A 688 -18.96 65.82 -6.47
C PHE A 688 -17.50 65.50 -6.87
N TYR A 689 -16.70 66.52 -7.16
CA TYR A 689 -15.27 66.37 -7.44
C TYR A 689 -14.49 65.87 -6.21
N ILE A 690 -14.79 66.41 -5.02
CA ILE A 690 -14.19 65.95 -3.76
C ILE A 690 -14.59 64.47 -3.50
N LEU A 691 -15.85 64.11 -3.74
CA LEU A 691 -16.33 62.74 -3.62
C LEU A 691 -15.58 61.79 -4.57
N ILE A 692 -15.38 62.18 -5.82
CA ILE A 692 -14.61 61.39 -6.80
C ILE A 692 -13.14 61.22 -6.37
N MET A 693 -12.50 62.29 -5.89
CA MET A 693 -11.12 62.22 -5.40
C MET A 693 -10.98 61.27 -4.19
N VAL A 694 -11.95 61.29 -3.28
CA VAL A 694 -12.00 60.36 -2.14
C VAL A 694 -12.15 58.91 -2.63
N ILE A 695 -13.06 58.65 -3.57
CA ILE A 695 -13.27 57.31 -4.17
C ILE A 695 -11.99 56.82 -4.88
N LEU A 696 -11.33 57.66 -5.66
CA LEU A 696 -10.09 57.30 -6.37
C LEU A 696 -8.92 57.05 -5.41
N HIS A 697 -8.81 57.83 -4.33
CA HIS A 697 -7.82 57.60 -3.28
C HIS A 697 -8.03 56.25 -2.59
N PHE A 698 -9.28 55.90 -2.26
CA PHE A 698 -9.61 54.60 -1.68
C PHE A 698 -9.35 53.43 -2.65
N ARG A 699 -9.64 53.61 -3.95
CA ARG A 699 -9.40 52.59 -4.99
C ARG A 699 -7.91 52.30 -5.18
N ASN A 700 -7.06 53.32 -5.24
CA ASN A 700 -5.61 53.14 -5.36
C ASN A 700 -4.97 52.54 -4.09
N ARG A 701 -5.57 52.79 -2.92
CA ARG A 701 -5.12 52.20 -1.66
C ARG A 701 -5.46 50.70 -1.58
N ARG A 702 -6.64 50.29 -2.07
CA ARG A 702 -7.07 48.88 -2.13
C ARG A 702 -6.07 48.00 -2.89
N ARG A 703 -5.60 48.45 -4.06
CA ARG A 703 -4.57 47.74 -4.85
C ARG A 703 -3.26 47.49 -4.10
N ARG A 704 -2.89 48.35 -3.14
CA ARG A 704 -1.66 48.16 -2.34
C ARG A 704 -1.83 47.13 -1.24
N GLU A 705 -3.05 46.98 -0.71
CA GLU A 705 -3.36 46.02 0.36
C GLU A 705 -3.46 44.59 -0.22
N ASP A 706 -4.07 44.42 -1.40
CA ASP A 706 -4.15 43.13 -2.11
C ASP A 706 -2.74 42.60 -2.45
N ASN A 707 -1.85 43.47 -2.96
CA ASN A 707 -0.44 43.12 -3.24
C ASN A 707 0.34 42.71 -1.98
N LEU A 708 -0.03 43.23 -0.80
CA LEU A 708 0.65 42.92 0.46
C LEU A 708 0.30 41.49 0.90
N ILE A 709 -0.98 41.13 0.83
CA ILE A 709 -1.48 39.77 1.12
C ILE A 709 -0.83 38.75 0.15
N GLU A 710 -0.73 39.10 -1.13
CA GLU A 710 -0.09 38.27 -2.15
C GLU A 710 1.43 38.10 -1.91
N THR A 711 2.12 39.16 -1.48
CA THR A 711 3.54 39.08 -1.10
C THR A 711 3.76 38.18 0.11
N TYR A 712 2.83 38.17 1.07
CA TYR A 712 2.89 37.27 2.22
C TYR A 712 2.59 35.82 1.83
N ARG A 713 1.61 35.53 0.96
CA ARG A 713 1.36 34.19 0.41
C ARG A 713 2.62 33.61 -0.26
N ASN A 714 3.26 34.41 -1.10
CA ASN A 714 4.48 34.00 -1.82
C ASN A 714 5.67 33.74 -0.88
N LYS A 715 5.78 34.48 0.23
CA LYS A 715 6.87 34.28 1.21
C LYS A 715 6.77 32.96 1.97
N TYR A 716 5.56 32.41 2.13
CA TYR A 716 5.31 31.17 2.88
C TYR A 716 4.98 29.97 1.98
N GLY A 717 5.24 30.06 0.66
CA GLY A 717 5.18 28.91 -0.25
C GLY A 717 3.78 28.46 -0.68
N PHE A 718 2.76 29.28 -0.49
CA PHE A 718 1.39 28.99 -0.94
C PHE A 718 1.14 29.64 -2.30
N THR A 719 1.79 29.11 -3.34
CA THR A 719 1.40 29.39 -4.73
C THR A 719 0.42 28.32 -5.19
N GLU A 720 -0.67 28.69 -5.86
CA GLU A 720 -1.40 27.74 -6.72
C GLU A 720 -0.36 27.08 -7.63
N SER A 721 -0.21 25.76 -7.54
CA SER A 721 0.50 24.99 -8.55
C SER A 721 -0.26 25.16 -9.87
N ASP A 722 0.46 25.50 -10.94
CA ASP A 722 -0.10 25.70 -12.29
C ASP A 722 -0.78 24.43 -12.87
N ASP A 723 -0.78 23.30 -12.16
CA ASP A 723 -1.46 22.05 -12.56
C ASP A 723 -3.00 22.09 -12.46
N ASP A 724 -3.60 23.04 -11.74
CA ASP A 724 -5.07 23.14 -11.61
C ASP A 724 -5.74 24.07 -12.66
N ARG A 725 -4.99 24.61 -13.63
CA ARG A 725 -5.55 25.44 -14.72
C ARG A 725 -5.89 24.64 -16.00
N GLY A 726 -6.11 23.34 -15.87
CA GLY A 726 -6.45 22.45 -16.97
C GLY A 726 -7.93 22.06 -17.08
N SER A 727 -8.91 22.93 -16.75
CA SER A 727 -10.33 22.55 -16.96
C SER A 727 -11.33 23.69 -17.17
N GLU A 728 -10.90 24.88 -17.54
CA GLU A 728 -11.81 25.92 -18.07
C GLU A 728 -11.46 26.28 -19.52
N GLU A 729 -11.51 25.29 -20.42
CA GLU A 729 -11.66 25.56 -21.85
C GLU A 729 -13.15 25.66 -22.22
N LYS A 730 -13.60 26.92 -22.28
CA LYS A 730 -14.68 27.48 -23.11
C LYS A 730 -15.54 26.50 -23.91
N GLN A 731 -16.86 26.63 -23.74
CA GLN A 731 -17.81 26.71 -24.86
C GLN A 731 -19.16 27.28 -24.37
N PRO A 732 -19.96 27.86 -25.30
CA PRO A 732 -20.25 29.29 -25.45
C PRO A 732 -21.17 29.94 -24.41
#